data_AF-A0A2W0BEM2-F1
#
_entry.id   AF-A0A2W0BEM2-F1
#
_cell.length_a   1.000
_cell.length_b   1.000
_cell.length_c   1.000
_cell.angle_alpha   90.00
_cell.angle_beta   90.00
_cell.angle_gamma   90.00
#
_symmetry.space_group_name_H-M   'P 1'
#
loop_
_entity.id
_entity.type
_entity.pdbx_description
1 polymer ?
#
loop_
_entity_poly.entity_id
_entity_poly.type
_entity_poly.pdbx_seq_one_letter_code
_entity_poly.pdbx_strand_id
1 'polypeptide(L)'
;MAKRMLLMLIVAAAAIGGLGYFKLRQVQAAVKSHAFTPPPEAITTIVVKQETWPSTLSVVGTLNAIHGVTVSADLPGTVDQIKFDSGKWVQEGEVLVQLDTRQERAQLAAMKAQQDLAKINYDRMQQLVNEGVISRMDYDKAMADQRQTEANTAEIKAAIDRKTIRAPFSGALGIRQVNLGQYLAAGSPIVPLQSLDPIYVNFNVPQQIVGRMQAGRNVRISSDNLPGTTFTGLVNAVDSVVDQSTRNVQVQATLANPGGKLRPGMFVQVEVGVGEQRTVFPLPASAISYAPFGDSVFVLSDLKSPTGETYRGVRQQFVKVEGARGDQVGVISVVILIAGLQAIRSLSVRQYPRSDIAVVQVSTVYVGANADLVRGFITTPLERVIASADGIDYMESSSAQGVSTITVHLKLNYDTNAALTQVQAKVAQVRNDLPPEAEAPVIDLQTADTQFASMYLGFSSSDLDQNQITDYLTRVVQPKLSAINGVQRADILGKRTFAMRVWLKPEKMAALGITPSAVHDALANNNYLSALGRTKGSMVSVNLVANTDLRTAEEFRQLVVKQDKGTIVRLGEIADVVLGAETYDEDVRFNGESATFMGVWVLPTANSLEVIKNVRDAIPGIRAQLPVGMKVGIPYDSTAYIQDAIREVLSTLTETLLIVVVVIFLFLGSFRSVLIPVIAIPVSLIGAVFLMLVAGFTINLLTLLAIVLSVGLVVDDAIVMVENVERHLHEGKTPFRAAIDAARELVGPIIAMTVTLAAVYAPVGIQGGLTGALFREFAFTLAGAVIISGIVALTLSPMMGSKLLRTGDTERGFAGWINRRFESVRRLYERALASTLRYRPVVFGVWVIVALLVVPFYIFSQRELAPAEDQGVVFGVLQASPNSTLDQTKLFASQVYDVYHAFPEAESIFQITDPTGGFGGMVTKPWSERHKTAQQLLIQSTGPLSKIAGVRVIPLTPPPLPGGGNFPVDFVIASAAEPQQLAQFANELVKRAFQSGMFIYADSDLKFDQPQAEVVFDRDKLRSQGVDLSQAGKDLSTLLGGNYVNRFSIQGQ
;
A
#
# COMPACT_ATOMS: atom_id res chain seq x y z
N MET A 1 26.47 -9.75 23.83
CA MET A 1 25.72 -8.47 23.98
C MET A 1 26.49 -7.44 24.83
N ALA A 2 26.91 -7.77 26.06
CA ALA A 2 27.64 -6.87 26.97
C ALA A 2 28.90 -6.22 26.38
N LYS A 3 29.73 -6.97 25.62
CA LYS A 3 30.94 -6.44 24.98
C LYS A 3 30.67 -5.33 23.95
N ARG A 4 29.59 -5.45 23.16
CA ARG A 4 29.19 -4.44 22.15
C ARG A 4 28.57 -3.21 22.82
N MET A 5 27.79 -3.41 23.88
CA MET A 5 27.20 -2.32 24.68
C MET A 5 28.29 -1.51 25.40
N LEU A 6 29.30 -2.18 25.96
CA LEU A 6 30.44 -1.52 26.59
C LEU A 6 31.25 -0.71 25.57
N LEU A 7 31.47 -1.27 24.38
CA LEU A 7 32.21 -0.59 23.31
C LEU A 7 31.43 0.62 22.78
N MET A 8 30.10 0.52 22.67
CA MET A 8 29.23 1.63 22.29
C MET A 8 29.17 2.71 23.37
N LEU A 9 29.12 2.35 24.66
CA LEU A 9 29.22 3.29 25.79
C LEU A 9 30.58 3.99 25.84
N ILE A 10 31.66 3.28 25.53
CA ILE A 10 33.01 3.87 25.44
C ILE A 10 33.10 4.84 24.26
N VAL A 11 32.54 4.49 23.10
CA VAL A 11 32.49 5.40 21.93
C VAL A 11 31.61 6.61 22.21
N ALA A 12 30.46 6.44 22.88
CA ALA A 12 29.59 7.54 23.29
C ALA A 12 30.26 8.44 24.33
N ALA A 13 30.94 7.87 25.34
CA ALA A 13 31.72 8.62 26.32
C ALA A 13 32.91 9.34 25.67
N ALA A 14 33.57 8.74 24.67
CA ALA A 14 34.64 9.37 23.91
C ALA A 14 34.11 10.49 23.00
N ALA A 15 32.93 10.34 22.41
CA ALA A 15 32.29 11.38 21.61
C ALA A 15 31.82 12.56 22.49
N ILE A 16 31.20 12.28 23.64
CA ILE A 16 30.81 13.29 24.64
C ILE A 16 32.04 13.97 25.25
N GLY A 17 33.09 13.20 25.55
CA GLY A 17 34.37 13.72 26.02
C GLY A 17 35.08 14.57 24.96
N GLY A 18 35.02 14.17 23.69
CA GLY A 18 35.57 14.91 22.55
C GLY A 18 34.83 16.22 22.29
N LEU A 19 33.50 16.19 22.30
CA LEU A 19 32.65 17.38 22.20
C LEU A 19 32.84 18.31 23.41
N GLY A 20 32.93 17.73 24.62
CA GLY A 20 33.21 18.45 25.85
C GLY A 20 34.57 19.14 25.81
N TYR A 21 35.62 18.44 25.35
CA TYR A 21 36.97 18.99 25.17
C TYR A 21 36.99 20.11 24.12
N PHE A 22 36.33 19.91 22.98
CA PHE A 22 36.24 20.94 21.94
C PHE A 22 35.50 22.18 22.43
N LYS A 23 34.39 22.00 23.16
CA LYS A 23 33.58 23.10 23.71
C LYS A 23 34.30 23.82 24.86
N LEU A 24 35.02 23.11 25.73
CA LEU A 24 35.91 23.71 26.75
C LEU A 24 37.04 24.50 26.09
N ARG A 25 37.62 23.99 25.00
CA ARG A 25 38.67 24.69 24.25
C ARG A 25 38.12 25.91 23.51
N GLN A 26 36.89 25.83 23.00
CA GLN A 26 36.17 26.96 22.38
C GLN A 26 35.80 28.03 23.41
N VAL A 27 35.36 27.63 24.60
CA VAL A 27 35.04 28.53 25.72
C VAL A 27 36.32 29.16 26.28
N GLN A 28 37.41 28.41 26.44
CA GLN A 28 38.71 28.98 26.83
C GLN A 28 39.31 29.89 25.75
N ALA A 29 39.09 29.60 24.46
CA ALA A 29 39.45 30.48 23.37
C ALA A 29 38.60 31.77 23.37
N ALA A 30 37.30 31.67 23.67
CA ALA A 30 36.38 32.80 23.79
C ALA A 30 36.62 33.65 25.05
N VAL A 31 37.12 33.04 26.14
CA VAL A 31 37.51 33.73 27.38
C VAL A 31 38.87 34.42 27.22
N LYS A 32 39.79 33.88 26.40
CA LYS A 32 41.07 34.53 26.08
C LYS A 32 40.98 35.65 25.03
N SER A 33 39.88 35.77 24.29
CA SER A 33 39.71 36.76 23.22
C SER A 33 39.11 38.09 23.67
N HIS A 34 38.87 38.31 24.97
CA HIS A 34 38.33 39.57 25.52
C HIS A 34 39.41 40.67 25.68
N ALA A 35 40.23 40.89 24.66
CA ALA A 35 41.09 42.07 24.52
C ALA A 35 41.39 42.33 23.04
N PHE A 36 40.33 42.45 22.23
CA PHE A 36 40.43 42.99 20.89
C PHE A 36 39.35 44.05 20.76
N THR A 37 39.69 45.30 21.07
CA THR A 37 38.92 46.43 20.52
C THR A 37 39.26 46.47 19.03
N PRO A 38 38.35 46.06 18.13
CA PRO A 38 38.63 46.17 16.70
C PRO A 38 38.92 47.65 16.38
N PRO A 39 39.84 47.95 15.46
CA PRO A 39 39.97 49.30 14.95
C PRO A 39 38.59 49.78 14.46
N PRO A 40 38.22 51.05 14.64
CA PRO A 40 36.91 51.55 14.25
C PRO A 40 36.65 51.17 12.79
N GLU A 41 35.63 50.35 12.58
CA GLU A 41 35.27 49.81 11.27
C GLU A 41 34.88 51.00 10.38
N ALA A 42 35.55 51.15 9.24
CA ALA A 42 35.31 52.28 8.34
C ALA A 42 33.92 52.12 7.71
N ILE A 43 32.93 52.84 8.24
CA ILE A 43 31.55 52.78 7.77
C ILE A 43 31.38 53.73 6.59
N THR A 44 30.96 53.23 5.43
CA THR A 44 30.66 54.08 4.28
C THR A 44 29.25 54.64 4.42
N THR A 45 29.12 55.98 4.46
CA THR A 45 27.84 56.66 4.62
C THR A 45 27.35 57.21 3.27
N ILE A 46 26.08 57.04 2.95
CA ILE A 46 25.45 57.59 1.74
C ILE A 46 24.36 58.60 2.11
N VAL A 47 24.29 59.71 1.38
CA VAL A 47 23.21 60.69 1.52
C VAL A 47 22.07 60.28 0.58
N VAL A 48 20.93 59.91 1.14
CA VAL A 48 19.79 59.43 0.37
C VAL A 48 18.93 60.62 -0.06
N LYS A 49 18.66 60.75 -1.37
CA LYS A 49 17.76 61.76 -1.93
C LYS A 49 16.44 61.11 -2.32
N GLN A 50 15.36 61.87 -2.25
CA GLN A 50 14.06 61.41 -2.69
C GLN A 50 14.07 61.32 -4.23
N GLU A 51 13.83 60.13 -4.79
CA GLU A 51 13.80 59.91 -6.23
C GLU A 51 12.42 59.41 -6.66
N THR A 52 11.95 59.91 -7.80
CA THR A 52 10.70 59.50 -8.42
C THR A 52 10.95 58.24 -9.25
N TRP A 53 10.54 57.08 -8.74
CA TRP A 53 10.84 55.79 -9.38
C TRP A 53 9.75 55.46 -10.41
N PRO A 54 10.09 55.27 -11.71
CA PRO A 54 9.13 54.85 -12.71
C PRO A 54 8.73 53.40 -12.45
N SER A 55 7.43 53.12 -12.31
CA SER A 55 6.92 51.75 -12.19
C SER A 55 6.78 51.11 -13.58
N THR A 56 7.91 50.85 -14.23
CA THR A 56 7.97 49.99 -15.41
C THR A 56 8.36 48.58 -14.98
N LEU A 57 7.65 47.58 -15.51
CA LEU A 57 8.03 46.19 -15.41
C LEU A 57 8.74 45.82 -16.70
N SER A 58 9.98 45.37 -16.58
CA SER A 58 10.74 44.81 -17.70
C SER A 58 10.74 43.30 -17.58
N VAL A 59 10.26 42.62 -18.63
CA VAL A 59 10.19 41.16 -18.72
C VAL A 59 10.72 40.70 -20.06
N VAL A 60 11.31 39.50 -20.09
CA VAL A 60 11.76 38.90 -21.34
C VAL A 60 10.59 38.17 -21.99
N GLY A 61 10.34 38.48 -23.26
CA GLY A 61 9.36 37.81 -24.11
C GLY A 61 9.99 37.03 -25.24
N THR A 62 9.25 36.07 -25.78
CA THR A 62 9.62 35.27 -26.95
C THR A 62 8.70 35.57 -28.12
N LEU A 63 9.29 35.80 -29.29
CA LEU A 63 8.55 36.05 -30.53
C LEU A 63 8.03 34.75 -31.15
N ASN A 64 6.78 34.73 -31.61
CA ASN A 64 6.13 33.59 -32.25
C ASN A 64 5.40 34.03 -33.52
N ALA A 65 5.45 33.22 -34.58
CA ALA A 65 4.66 33.45 -35.78
C ALA A 65 3.16 33.35 -35.47
N ILE A 66 2.35 34.21 -36.07
CA ILE A 66 0.88 34.14 -35.93
C ILE A 66 0.33 32.86 -36.56
N HIS A 67 0.87 32.51 -37.73
CA HIS A 67 0.59 31.26 -38.41
C HIS A 67 1.91 30.55 -38.70
N GLY A 68 2.09 29.36 -38.15
CA GLY A 68 3.26 28.51 -38.38
C GLY A 68 2.81 27.07 -38.52
N VAL A 69 3.04 26.46 -39.68
CA VAL A 69 2.68 25.06 -39.94
C VAL A 69 3.83 24.37 -40.67
N THR A 70 4.05 23.10 -40.36
CA THR A 70 4.87 22.23 -41.20
C THR A 70 3.98 21.64 -42.27
N VAL A 71 4.12 22.11 -43.52
CA VAL A 71 3.40 21.53 -44.65
C VAL A 71 3.90 20.09 -44.82
N SER A 72 2.98 19.14 -44.92
CA SER A 72 3.27 17.71 -45.00
C SER A 72 2.51 17.04 -46.15
N ALA A 73 2.88 15.81 -46.49
CA ALA A 73 2.23 15.04 -47.55
C ALA A 73 0.89 14.47 -47.08
N ASP A 74 -0.21 14.83 -47.75
CA ASP A 74 -1.56 14.34 -47.42
C ASP A 74 -1.79 12.87 -47.80
N LEU A 75 -1.13 12.41 -48.87
CA LEU A 75 -1.20 11.06 -49.40
C LEU A 75 0.20 10.53 -49.70
N PRO A 76 0.42 9.21 -49.62
CA PRO A 76 1.72 8.63 -49.91
C PRO A 76 2.04 8.67 -51.41
N GLY A 77 3.30 8.89 -51.75
CA GLY A 77 3.76 8.90 -53.14
C GLY A 77 5.19 9.38 -53.33
N THR A 78 5.74 9.14 -54.51
CA THR A 78 7.08 9.61 -54.88
C THR A 78 7.02 11.05 -55.38
N VAL A 79 7.96 11.89 -54.94
CA VAL A 79 8.08 13.29 -55.37
C VAL A 79 8.48 13.37 -56.85
N ASP A 80 7.57 13.87 -57.69
CA ASP A 80 7.77 14.08 -59.13
C ASP A 80 8.37 15.47 -59.42
N GLN A 81 7.87 16.52 -58.74
CA GLN A 81 8.38 17.89 -58.90
C GLN A 81 8.35 18.68 -57.58
N ILE A 82 9.35 19.55 -57.39
CA ILE A 82 9.43 20.52 -56.29
C ILE A 82 9.47 21.92 -56.93
N LYS A 83 8.55 22.81 -56.53
CA LYS A 83 8.36 24.13 -57.15
C LYS A 83 8.70 25.31 -56.23
N PHE A 84 9.47 25.07 -55.17
CA PHE A 84 9.92 26.10 -54.23
C PHE A 84 11.39 25.96 -53.85
N ASP A 85 11.98 27.06 -53.43
CA ASP A 85 13.31 27.15 -52.83
C ASP A 85 13.20 27.49 -51.33
N SER A 86 14.16 26.98 -50.54
CA SER A 86 14.20 27.26 -49.09
C SER A 86 14.40 28.75 -48.83
N GLY A 87 13.66 29.33 -47.90
CA GLY A 87 13.76 30.76 -47.55
C GLY A 87 12.94 31.71 -48.42
N LYS A 88 12.29 31.22 -49.49
CA LYS A 88 11.49 32.07 -50.39
C LYS A 88 10.11 32.37 -49.78
N TRP A 89 9.57 33.55 -50.09
CA TRP A 89 8.18 33.90 -49.81
C TRP A 89 7.24 33.23 -50.82
N VAL A 90 6.15 32.66 -50.34
CA VAL A 90 5.10 32.04 -51.16
C VAL A 90 3.73 32.61 -50.85
N GLN A 91 2.86 32.60 -51.85
CA GLN A 91 1.45 32.99 -51.70
C GLN A 91 0.57 31.79 -51.37
N GLU A 92 -0.55 32.05 -50.70
CA GLU A 92 -1.58 31.03 -50.45
C GLU A 92 -2.03 30.36 -51.77
N GLY A 93 -2.11 29.03 -51.76
CA GLY A 93 -2.50 28.22 -52.92
C GLY A 93 -1.36 27.91 -53.92
N GLU A 94 -0.18 28.51 -53.75
CA GLU A 94 1.00 28.25 -54.58
C GLU A 94 1.44 26.79 -54.43
N VAL A 95 1.74 26.12 -55.55
CA VAL A 95 2.12 24.69 -55.55
C VAL A 95 3.53 24.53 -55.03
N LEU A 96 3.72 23.72 -54.00
CA LEU A 96 5.01 23.44 -53.40
C LEU A 96 5.60 22.14 -53.93
N VAL A 97 4.84 21.05 -53.90
CA VAL A 97 5.29 19.71 -54.31
C VAL A 97 4.19 18.99 -55.08
N GLN A 98 4.57 18.24 -56.11
CA GLN A 98 3.68 17.36 -56.86
C GLN A 98 4.19 15.93 -56.79
N LEU A 99 3.34 14.99 -56.38
CA LEU A 99 3.65 13.56 -56.33
C LEU A 99 3.28 12.87 -57.66
N ASP A 100 3.91 11.74 -57.94
CA ASP A 100 3.61 10.94 -59.14
C ASP A 100 2.14 10.44 -59.11
N THR A 101 1.43 10.70 -60.22
CA THR A 101 0.01 10.38 -60.40
C THR A 101 -0.26 9.50 -61.63
N ARG A 102 0.78 8.95 -62.26
CA ARG A 102 0.62 8.18 -63.51
C ARG A 102 -0.33 6.99 -63.36
N GLN A 103 -0.26 6.28 -62.24
CA GLN A 103 -1.13 5.13 -61.95
C GLN A 103 -2.58 5.57 -61.69
N GLU A 104 -2.81 6.58 -60.86
CA GLU A 104 -4.16 7.06 -60.55
C GLU A 104 -4.84 7.69 -61.77
N ARG A 105 -4.08 8.35 -62.66
CA ARG A 105 -4.61 8.85 -63.94
C ARG A 105 -5.07 7.72 -64.85
N ALA A 106 -4.35 6.59 -64.89
CA ALA A 106 -4.77 5.40 -65.63
C ALA A 106 -6.04 4.77 -65.02
N GLN A 107 -6.13 4.71 -63.69
CA GLN A 107 -7.31 4.21 -62.99
C GLN A 107 -8.54 5.13 -63.18
N LEU A 108 -8.34 6.45 -63.16
CA LEU A 108 -9.39 7.42 -63.43
C LEU A 108 -9.96 7.23 -64.84
N ALA A 109 -9.11 6.98 -65.84
CA ALA A 109 -9.54 6.72 -67.21
C ALA A 109 -10.41 5.45 -67.31
N ALA A 110 -10.02 4.37 -66.61
CA ALA A 110 -10.79 3.13 -66.55
C ALA A 110 -12.15 3.32 -65.85
N MET A 111 -12.17 3.98 -64.69
CA MET A 111 -13.42 4.23 -63.94
C MET A 111 -14.36 5.17 -64.69
N LYS A 112 -13.82 6.17 -65.40
CA LYS A 112 -14.63 7.07 -66.22
C LYS A 112 -15.35 6.32 -67.34
N ALA A 113 -14.69 5.36 -68.00
CA ALA A 113 -15.34 4.50 -68.99
C ALA A 113 -16.46 3.64 -68.38
N GLN A 114 -16.28 3.17 -67.15
CA GLN A 114 -17.30 2.39 -66.43
C GLN A 114 -18.49 3.26 -65.99
N GLN A 115 -18.25 4.50 -65.55
CA GLN A 115 -19.27 5.49 -65.26
C GLN A 115 -20.10 5.81 -66.52
N ASP A 116 -19.43 6.01 -67.67
CA ASP A 116 -20.11 6.29 -68.93
C ASP A 116 -21.02 5.12 -69.35
N LEU A 117 -20.58 3.87 -69.17
CA LEU A 117 -21.41 2.68 -69.43
C LEU A 117 -22.60 2.59 -68.46
N ALA A 118 -22.38 2.84 -67.17
CA ALA A 118 -23.43 2.81 -66.16
C ALA A 118 -24.50 3.89 -66.43
N LYS A 119 -24.07 5.08 -66.88
CA LYS A 119 -24.97 6.16 -67.31
C LYS A 119 -25.82 5.77 -68.51
N ILE A 120 -25.20 5.19 -69.55
CA ILE A 120 -25.93 4.72 -70.74
C ILE A 120 -26.96 3.65 -70.37
N ASN A 121 -26.61 2.73 -69.46
CA ASN A 121 -27.54 1.70 -68.99
C ASN A 121 -28.67 2.29 -68.15
N TYR A 122 -28.38 3.26 -67.27
CA TYR A 122 -29.40 3.98 -66.51
C TYR A 122 -30.38 4.71 -67.44
N ASP A 123 -29.88 5.47 -68.42
CA ASP A 123 -30.71 6.21 -69.38
C ASP A 123 -31.63 5.27 -70.18
N ARG A 124 -31.11 4.09 -70.58
CA ARG A 124 -31.89 3.04 -71.26
C ARG A 124 -32.97 2.44 -70.35
N MET A 125 -32.64 2.10 -69.11
CA MET A 125 -33.59 1.54 -68.15
C MET A 125 -34.65 2.57 -67.74
N GLN A 126 -34.32 3.87 -67.73
CA GLN A 126 -35.28 4.94 -67.50
C GLN A 126 -36.36 4.99 -68.58
N GLN A 127 -35.96 4.87 -69.85
CA GLN A 127 -36.91 4.80 -70.97
C GLN A 127 -37.80 3.56 -70.87
N LEU A 128 -37.22 2.38 -70.62
CA LEU A 128 -37.96 1.12 -70.53
C LEU A 128 -38.94 1.07 -69.34
N VAL A 129 -38.62 1.71 -68.20
CA VAL A 129 -39.59 1.87 -67.08
C VAL A 129 -40.73 2.79 -67.46
N ASN A 130 -40.44 3.91 -68.16
CA ASN A 130 -41.48 4.85 -68.58
C ASN A 130 -42.44 4.25 -69.62
N GLU A 131 -41.96 3.29 -70.42
CA GLU A 131 -42.76 2.49 -71.36
C GLU A 131 -43.47 1.29 -70.71
N GLY A 132 -43.25 1.05 -69.40
CA GLY A 132 -43.90 -0.03 -68.64
C GLY A 132 -43.34 -1.44 -68.91
N VAL A 133 -42.15 -1.54 -69.51
CA VAL A 133 -41.56 -2.80 -70.00
C VAL A 133 -40.75 -3.54 -68.93
N ILE A 134 -40.21 -2.82 -67.93
CA ILE A 134 -39.38 -3.41 -66.86
C ILE A 134 -39.88 -3.00 -65.47
N SER A 135 -39.42 -3.72 -64.43
CA SER A 135 -39.85 -3.46 -63.05
C SER A 135 -39.18 -2.21 -62.46
N ARG A 136 -39.83 -1.59 -61.47
CA ARG A 136 -39.25 -0.44 -60.74
C ARG A 136 -37.94 -0.80 -60.03
N MET A 137 -37.82 -2.04 -59.55
CA MET A 137 -36.62 -2.56 -58.91
C MET A 137 -35.41 -2.55 -59.85
N ASP A 138 -35.59 -2.91 -61.13
CA ASP A 138 -34.49 -2.95 -62.11
C ASP A 138 -33.97 -1.54 -62.44
N TYR A 139 -34.87 -0.55 -62.48
CA TYR A 139 -34.50 0.86 -62.61
C TYR A 139 -33.78 1.40 -61.37
N ASP A 140 -34.26 1.09 -60.17
CA ASP A 140 -33.62 1.52 -58.93
C ASP A 140 -32.21 0.91 -58.80
N LYS A 141 -32.01 -0.33 -59.28
CA LYS A 141 -30.69 -0.96 -59.37
C LYS A 141 -29.74 -0.24 -60.34
N ALA A 142 -30.21 0.08 -61.55
CA ALA A 142 -29.40 0.83 -62.52
C ALA A 142 -29.06 2.25 -62.03
N MET A 143 -29.98 2.90 -61.31
CA MET A 143 -29.74 4.19 -60.66
C MET A 143 -28.67 4.09 -59.57
N ALA A 144 -28.72 3.04 -58.74
CA ALA A 144 -27.72 2.80 -57.71
C ALA A 144 -26.33 2.57 -58.32
N ASP A 145 -26.24 1.76 -59.39
CA ASP A 145 -24.97 1.48 -60.09
C ASP A 145 -24.36 2.74 -60.73
N GLN A 146 -25.18 3.63 -61.31
CA GLN A 146 -24.72 4.92 -61.83
C GLN A 146 -24.16 5.80 -60.70
N ARG A 147 -24.88 5.94 -59.59
CA ARG A 147 -24.41 6.76 -58.45
C ARG A 147 -23.14 6.20 -57.82
N GLN A 148 -23.01 4.87 -57.73
CA GLN A 148 -21.81 4.22 -57.20
C GLN A 148 -20.59 4.51 -58.07
N THR A 149 -20.72 4.37 -59.39
CA THR A 149 -19.61 4.62 -60.33
C THR A 149 -19.23 6.10 -60.42
N GLU A 150 -20.19 7.02 -60.29
CA GLU A 150 -19.94 8.46 -60.15
C GLU A 150 -19.15 8.79 -58.87
N ALA A 151 -19.54 8.21 -57.73
CA ALA A 151 -18.82 8.38 -56.47
C ALA A 151 -17.39 7.84 -56.55
N ASN A 152 -17.18 6.64 -57.10
CA ASN A 152 -15.85 6.05 -57.28
C ASN A 152 -14.95 6.89 -58.19
N THR A 153 -15.51 7.50 -59.25
CA THR A 153 -14.76 8.39 -60.15
C THR A 153 -14.37 9.69 -59.45
N ALA A 154 -15.28 10.25 -58.63
CA ALA A 154 -15.01 11.44 -57.83
C ALA A 154 -13.91 11.19 -56.78
N GLU A 155 -13.87 10.00 -56.16
CA GLU A 155 -12.85 9.61 -55.19
C GLU A 155 -11.44 9.60 -55.80
N ILE A 156 -11.26 8.97 -56.96
CA ILE A 156 -9.94 8.92 -57.63
C ILE A 156 -9.51 10.31 -58.08
N LYS A 157 -10.45 11.15 -58.55
CA LYS A 157 -10.16 12.54 -58.91
C LYS A 157 -9.68 13.35 -57.69
N ALA A 158 -10.34 13.19 -56.55
CA ALA A 158 -9.93 13.83 -55.30
C ALA A 158 -8.55 13.33 -54.82
N ALA A 159 -8.24 12.04 -55.01
CA ALA A 159 -6.92 11.49 -54.69
C ALA A 159 -5.79 12.09 -55.54
N ILE A 160 -6.04 12.36 -56.83
CA ILE A 160 -5.09 13.05 -57.72
C ILE A 160 -4.88 14.50 -57.27
N ASP A 161 -5.96 15.22 -56.93
CA ASP A 161 -5.87 16.61 -56.51
C ASP A 161 -5.08 16.75 -55.19
N ARG A 162 -5.31 15.84 -54.22
CA ARG A 162 -4.59 15.80 -52.93
C ARG A 162 -3.10 15.45 -53.05
N LYS A 163 -2.66 14.86 -54.18
CA LYS A 163 -1.25 14.62 -54.48
C LYS A 163 -0.50 15.87 -54.99
N THR A 164 -1.20 17.00 -55.16
CA THR A 164 -0.60 18.31 -55.43
C THR A 164 -0.65 19.18 -54.18
N ILE A 165 0.48 19.35 -53.53
CA ILE A 165 0.58 20.00 -52.22
C ILE A 165 0.80 21.50 -52.41
N ARG A 166 -0.05 22.31 -51.78
CA ARG A 166 -0.10 23.77 -51.92
C ARG A 166 0.15 24.47 -50.58
N ALA A 167 0.62 25.70 -50.63
CA ALA A 167 0.81 26.53 -49.45
C ALA A 167 -0.56 26.91 -48.83
N PRO A 168 -0.82 26.63 -47.54
CA PRO A 168 -2.12 26.91 -46.91
C PRO A 168 -2.33 28.40 -46.54
N PHE A 169 -1.28 29.22 -46.52
CA PHE A 169 -1.36 30.67 -46.32
C PHE A 169 -0.10 31.34 -46.91
N SER A 170 -0.09 32.67 -47.03
CA SER A 170 1.09 33.40 -47.51
C SER A 170 2.15 33.55 -46.42
N GLY A 171 3.41 33.23 -46.71
CA GLY A 171 4.48 33.28 -45.71
C GLY A 171 5.86 32.92 -46.24
N ALA A 172 6.85 32.92 -45.35
CA ALA A 172 8.21 32.51 -45.65
C ALA A 172 8.39 31.02 -45.41
N LEU A 173 8.96 30.32 -46.40
CA LEU A 173 9.34 28.92 -46.29
C LEU A 173 10.66 28.78 -45.54
N GLY A 174 10.75 27.81 -44.64
CA GLY A 174 12.01 27.43 -44.02
C GLY A 174 12.83 26.50 -44.92
N ILE A 175 13.65 25.65 -44.29
CA ILE A 175 14.51 24.73 -45.00
C ILE A 175 13.69 23.54 -45.51
N ARG A 176 13.81 23.25 -46.81
CA ARG A 176 13.19 22.10 -47.46
C ARG A 176 13.68 20.79 -46.82
N GLN A 177 12.75 19.89 -46.52
CA GLN A 177 13.01 18.59 -45.89
C GLN A 177 12.82 17.39 -46.84
N VAL A 178 12.54 17.65 -48.11
CA VAL A 178 12.27 16.63 -49.13
C VAL A 178 13.17 16.77 -50.35
N ASN A 179 13.41 15.65 -51.03
CA ASN A 179 14.22 15.57 -52.24
C ASN A 179 13.41 15.02 -53.42
N LEU A 180 13.81 15.39 -54.64
CA LEU A 180 13.23 14.87 -55.87
C LEU A 180 13.44 13.34 -55.94
N GLY A 181 12.40 12.58 -56.29
CA GLY A 181 12.46 11.11 -56.32
C GLY A 181 12.35 10.41 -54.96
N GLN A 182 12.24 11.15 -53.85
CA GLN A 182 12.00 10.58 -52.52
C GLN A 182 10.56 10.09 -52.39
N TYR A 183 10.35 8.94 -51.76
CA TYR A 183 9.02 8.46 -51.38
C TYR A 183 8.58 9.12 -50.07
N LEU A 184 7.38 9.72 -50.06
CA LEU A 184 6.77 10.34 -48.89
C LEU A 184 5.61 9.46 -48.40
N ALA A 185 5.58 9.18 -47.10
CA ALA A 185 4.40 8.63 -46.43
C ALA A 185 3.42 9.75 -46.06
N ALA A 186 2.14 9.43 -45.81
CA ALA A 186 1.18 10.41 -45.31
C ALA A 186 1.67 11.02 -43.98
N GLY A 187 1.62 12.35 -43.86
CA GLY A 187 2.15 13.12 -42.74
C GLY A 187 3.66 13.41 -42.80
N SER A 188 4.39 12.95 -43.83
CA SER A 188 5.83 13.26 -43.97
C SER A 188 6.04 14.76 -44.14
N PRO A 189 6.93 15.40 -43.36
CA PRO A 189 7.11 16.84 -43.40
C PRO A 189 7.88 17.28 -44.66
N ILE A 190 7.42 18.36 -45.29
CA ILE A 190 7.96 18.89 -46.55
C ILE A 190 8.77 20.14 -46.31
N VAL A 191 8.16 21.13 -45.66
CA VAL A 191 8.77 22.43 -45.37
C VAL A 191 7.94 23.17 -44.30
N PRO A 192 8.57 23.82 -43.32
CA PRO A 192 7.86 24.72 -42.43
C PRO A 192 7.53 26.03 -43.15
N LEU A 193 6.31 26.53 -42.98
CA LEU A 193 5.81 27.77 -43.53
C LEU A 193 5.37 28.68 -42.38
N GLN A 194 5.90 29.90 -42.33
CA GLN A 194 5.65 30.84 -41.23
C GLN A 194 5.23 32.21 -41.78
N SER A 195 4.17 32.78 -41.21
CA SER A 195 3.83 34.19 -41.42
C SER A 195 4.75 35.07 -40.56
N LEU A 196 5.35 36.09 -41.17
CA LEU A 196 6.32 36.97 -40.52
C LEU A 196 5.75 38.35 -40.14
N ASP A 197 4.58 38.74 -40.68
CA ASP A 197 3.94 40.02 -40.39
C ASP A 197 2.40 39.85 -40.41
N PRO A 198 1.69 40.14 -39.31
CA PRO A 198 2.19 40.51 -37.98
C PRO A 198 2.82 39.33 -37.21
N ILE A 199 3.49 39.61 -36.08
CA ILE A 199 4.15 38.60 -35.20
C ILE A 199 3.66 38.74 -33.75
N TYR A 200 3.61 37.63 -32.99
CA TYR A 200 3.29 37.63 -31.57
C TYR A 200 4.53 37.74 -30.70
N VAL A 201 4.42 38.39 -29.54
CA VAL A 201 5.35 38.27 -28.43
C VAL A 201 4.61 37.71 -27.22
N ASN A 202 5.09 36.60 -26.68
CA ASN A 202 4.57 36.00 -25.46
C ASN A 202 5.54 36.31 -24.31
N PHE A 203 5.03 36.86 -23.22
CA PHE A 203 5.84 37.20 -22.04
C PHE A 203 5.06 36.91 -20.77
N ASN A 204 5.77 36.59 -19.69
CA ASN A 204 5.15 36.19 -18.43
C ASN A 204 5.16 37.36 -17.44
N VAL A 205 4.02 37.61 -16.80
CA VAL A 205 3.88 38.64 -15.76
C VAL A 205 3.44 38.00 -14.43
N PRO A 206 3.93 38.46 -13.27
CA PRO A 206 3.48 37.95 -11.98
C PRO A 206 1.98 38.12 -11.75
N GLN A 207 1.33 37.13 -11.13
CA GLN A 207 -0.12 37.10 -10.85
C GLN A 207 -0.62 38.41 -10.19
N GLN A 208 0.19 39.03 -9.34
CA GLN A 208 -0.15 40.23 -8.56
C GLN A 208 -0.48 41.45 -9.42
N ILE A 209 0.04 41.52 -10.64
CA ILE A 209 -0.15 42.67 -11.55
C ILE A 209 -1.05 42.36 -12.74
N VAL A 210 -1.56 41.13 -12.84
CA VAL A 210 -2.45 40.67 -13.92
C VAL A 210 -3.74 41.49 -13.99
N GLY A 211 -4.30 41.89 -12.84
CA GLY A 211 -5.49 42.75 -12.81
C GLY A 211 -5.27 44.13 -13.44
N ARG A 212 -4.01 44.53 -13.68
CA ARG A 212 -3.64 45.77 -14.40
C ARG A 212 -3.27 45.50 -15.86
N MET A 213 -3.20 44.25 -16.30
CA MET A 213 -2.95 43.87 -17.69
C MET A 213 -4.28 43.66 -18.39
N GLN A 214 -4.62 44.54 -19.33
CA GLN A 214 -5.85 44.48 -20.12
C GLN A 214 -5.49 44.45 -21.61
N ALA A 215 -6.33 43.77 -22.40
CA ALA A 215 -6.23 43.81 -23.86
C ALA A 215 -6.34 45.27 -24.37
N GLY A 216 -5.52 45.63 -25.35
CA GLY A 216 -5.41 46.98 -25.89
C GLY A 216 -4.34 47.88 -25.25
N ARG A 217 -3.61 47.38 -24.23
CA ARG A 217 -2.51 48.15 -23.63
C ARG A 217 -1.27 48.16 -24.52
N ASN A 218 -0.66 49.32 -24.68
CA ASN A 218 0.61 49.45 -25.40
C ASN A 218 1.76 48.87 -24.60
N VAL A 219 2.57 48.05 -25.26
CA VAL A 219 3.85 47.54 -24.76
C VAL A 219 4.98 48.02 -25.66
N ARG A 220 6.12 48.36 -25.06
CA ARG A 220 7.32 48.70 -25.81
C ARG A 220 8.23 47.50 -25.83
N ILE A 221 8.66 47.10 -27.02
CA ILE A 221 9.54 45.97 -27.24
C ILE A 221 10.87 46.47 -27.80
N SER A 222 11.97 46.01 -27.20
CA SER A 222 13.31 46.19 -27.71
C SER A 222 13.99 44.84 -27.88
N SER A 223 14.90 44.75 -28.86
CA SER A 223 15.69 43.54 -29.11
C SER A 223 17.16 43.92 -29.05
N ASP A 224 17.95 43.22 -28.24
CA ASP A 224 19.40 43.46 -28.12
C ASP A 224 20.13 43.27 -29.45
N ASN A 225 19.60 42.40 -30.32
CA ASN A 225 20.13 42.14 -31.67
C ASN A 225 19.87 43.28 -32.67
N LEU A 226 19.06 44.29 -32.31
CA LEU A 226 18.74 45.47 -33.14
C LEU A 226 18.80 46.75 -32.29
N PRO A 227 20.00 47.14 -31.82
CA PRO A 227 20.18 48.26 -30.90
C PRO A 227 19.68 49.57 -31.51
N GLY A 228 18.87 50.33 -30.74
CA GLY A 228 18.30 51.61 -31.16
C GLY A 228 16.95 51.55 -31.89
N THR A 229 16.40 50.35 -32.16
CA THR A 229 15.05 50.19 -32.70
C THR A 229 14.07 49.71 -31.63
N THR A 230 12.98 50.45 -31.42
CA THR A 230 11.89 50.06 -30.52
C THR A 230 10.64 49.80 -31.33
N PHE A 231 9.97 48.69 -31.04
CA PHE A 231 8.72 48.31 -31.66
C PHE A 231 7.60 48.51 -30.64
N THR A 232 6.44 48.98 -31.10
CA THR A 232 5.27 49.15 -30.24
C THR A 232 4.27 48.05 -30.55
N GLY A 233 3.90 47.27 -29.54
CA GLY A 233 2.91 46.20 -29.65
C GLY A 233 1.67 46.49 -28.82
N LEU A 234 0.57 45.82 -29.14
CA LEU A 234 -0.68 45.88 -28.40
C LEU A 234 -0.90 44.54 -27.71
N VAL A 235 -1.23 44.54 -26.42
CA VAL A 235 -1.64 43.30 -25.73
C VAL A 235 -2.96 42.80 -26.33
N ASN A 236 -2.96 41.58 -26.86
CA ASN A 236 -4.15 40.96 -27.46
C ASN A 236 -4.89 40.10 -26.44
N ALA A 237 -4.13 39.33 -25.66
CA ALA A 237 -4.70 38.37 -24.72
C ALA A 237 -3.83 38.25 -23.47
N VAL A 238 -4.50 38.02 -22.35
CA VAL A 238 -3.91 37.64 -21.08
C VAL A 238 -4.50 36.28 -20.75
N ASP A 239 -3.64 35.30 -20.44
CA ASP A 239 -4.09 33.94 -20.18
C ASP A 239 -5.01 33.90 -18.95
N SER A 240 -6.04 33.06 -19.01
CA SER A 240 -6.97 32.81 -17.90
C SER A 240 -6.39 31.88 -16.85
N VAL A 241 -5.34 31.12 -17.21
CA VAL A 241 -4.67 30.16 -16.33
C VAL A 241 -3.42 30.78 -15.72
N VAL A 242 -3.31 30.71 -14.40
CA VAL A 242 -2.09 31.04 -13.67
C VAL A 242 -1.23 29.79 -13.58
N ASP A 243 0.04 29.87 -13.97
CA ASP A 243 1.00 28.78 -13.77
C ASP A 243 1.12 28.48 -12.27
N GLN A 244 0.76 27.26 -11.87
CA GLN A 244 0.70 26.86 -10.47
C GLN A 244 2.09 26.81 -9.81
N SER A 245 3.14 26.60 -10.61
CA SER A 245 4.53 26.50 -10.15
C SER A 245 5.20 27.86 -10.05
N THR A 246 5.02 28.73 -11.05
CA THR A 246 5.71 30.02 -11.12
C THR A 246 4.87 31.21 -10.66
N ARG A 247 3.55 31.02 -10.51
CA ARG A 247 2.56 32.09 -10.20
C ARG A 247 2.61 33.25 -11.19
N ASN A 248 3.01 32.97 -12.43
CA ASN A 248 2.96 33.91 -13.54
C ASN A 248 1.76 33.63 -14.43
N VAL A 249 1.32 34.67 -15.14
CA VAL A 249 0.32 34.59 -16.19
C VAL A 249 0.98 34.98 -17.50
N GLN A 250 0.75 34.18 -18.53
CA GLN A 250 1.26 34.47 -19.86
C GLN A 250 0.43 35.58 -20.50
N VAL A 251 1.10 36.55 -21.09
CA VAL A 251 0.50 37.66 -21.83
C VAL A 251 1.02 37.61 -23.26
N GLN A 252 0.11 37.75 -24.22
CA GLN A 252 0.41 37.79 -25.63
C GLN A 252 0.11 39.18 -26.19
N ALA A 253 1.09 39.76 -26.88
CA ALA A 253 0.92 41.01 -27.61
C ALA A 253 1.23 40.83 -29.10
N THR A 254 0.48 41.51 -29.97
CA THR A 254 0.74 41.56 -31.40
C THR A 254 1.61 42.74 -31.75
N LEU A 255 2.56 42.49 -32.63
CA LEU A 255 3.53 43.44 -33.12
C LEU A 255 3.53 43.46 -34.64
N ALA A 256 3.44 44.65 -35.23
CA ALA A 256 3.70 44.83 -36.65
C ALA A 256 5.19 44.60 -36.93
N ASN A 257 5.52 43.75 -37.89
CA ASN A 257 6.89 43.41 -38.26
C ASN A 257 7.16 43.71 -39.75
N PRO A 258 7.00 44.99 -40.16
CA PRO A 258 7.14 45.37 -41.56
C PRO A 258 8.57 45.07 -42.03
N GLY A 259 8.66 44.22 -43.07
CA GLY A 259 9.94 43.78 -43.64
C GLY A 259 10.60 42.59 -42.95
N GLY A 260 9.92 41.90 -42.02
CA GLY A 260 10.36 40.59 -41.50
C GLY A 260 11.67 40.62 -40.72
N LYS A 261 12.02 41.76 -40.10
CA LYS A 261 13.27 41.93 -39.35
C LYS A 261 13.30 41.11 -38.07
N LEU A 262 12.16 40.95 -37.42
CA LEU A 262 11.98 40.08 -36.26
C LEU A 262 11.63 38.67 -36.74
N ARG A 263 12.27 37.65 -36.14
CA ARG A 263 12.02 36.25 -36.47
C ARG A 263 11.41 35.51 -35.29
N PRO A 264 10.49 34.55 -35.53
CA PRO A 264 10.01 33.65 -34.49
C PRO A 264 11.17 32.94 -33.78
N GLY A 265 11.08 32.81 -32.46
CA GLY A 265 12.14 32.26 -31.59
C GLY A 265 13.14 33.28 -31.04
N MET A 266 13.13 34.54 -31.51
CA MET A 266 13.97 35.60 -30.93
C MET A 266 13.46 36.02 -29.53
N PHE A 267 14.39 36.25 -28.60
CA PHE A 267 14.10 36.88 -27.31
C PHE A 267 14.08 38.39 -27.47
N VAL A 268 13.11 39.03 -26.81
CA VAL A 268 12.93 40.48 -26.81
C VAL A 268 12.64 40.95 -25.39
N GLN A 269 13.07 42.17 -25.07
CA GLN A 269 12.74 42.80 -23.80
C GLN A 269 11.44 43.58 -23.96
N VAL A 270 10.47 43.27 -23.11
CA VAL A 270 9.14 43.88 -23.10
C VAL A 270 9.04 44.77 -21.88
N GLU A 271 8.86 46.06 -22.12
CA GLU A 271 8.61 47.06 -21.10
C GLU A 271 7.12 47.38 -21.01
N VAL A 272 6.56 47.19 -19.81
CA VAL A 272 5.17 47.45 -19.50
C VAL A 272 5.09 48.52 -18.41
N GLY A 273 4.36 49.61 -18.61
CA GLY A 273 4.09 50.58 -17.54
C GLY A 273 3.05 50.02 -16.56
N VAL A 274 3.32 49.97 -15.26
CA VAL A 274 2.49 49.25 -14.25
C VAL A 274 1.86 50.18 -13.17
N GLY A 275 1.95 51.50 -13.30
CA GLY A 275 1.27 52.43 -12.37
C GLY A 275 1.77 53.87 -12.40
N GLU A 276 1.27 54.68 -11.46
CA GLU A 276 1.73 56.06 -11.19
C GLU A 276 3.09 56.07 -10.48
N GLN A 277 3.90 57.06 -10.84
CA GLN A 277 5.24 57.26 -10.27
C GLN A 277 5.17 57.51 -8.77
N ARG A 278 5.95 56.76 -7.98
CA ARG A 278 6.05 56.95 -6.53
C ARG A 278 7.40 57.52 -6.17
N THR A 279 7.42 58.48 -5.26
CA THR A 279 8.65 59.05 -4.73
C THR A 279 9.15 58.18 -3.57
N VAL A 280 10.31 57.57 -3.73
CA VAL A 280 10.93 56.67 -2.74
C VAL A 280 12.32 57.19 -2.35
N PHE A 281 12.86 56.68 -1.24
CA PHE A 281 14.24 56.88 -0.85
C PHE A 281 15.03 55.62 -1.25
N PRO A 282 15.82 55.64 -2.34
CA PRO A 282 16.58 54.47 -2.78
C PRO A 282 17.74 54.22 -1.80
N LEU A 283 17.69 53.08 -1.11
CA LEU A 283 18.72 52.66 -0.18
C LEU A 283 19.58 51.54 -0.82
N PRO A 284 20.92 51.58 -0.73
CA PRO A 284 21.75 50.45 -1.12
C PRO A 284 21.36 49.21 -0.30
N ALA A 285 21.28 48.04 -0.93
CA ALA A 285 20.90 46.80 -0.24
C ALA A 285 21.84 46.46 0.93
N SER A 286 23.11 46.89 0.86
CA SER A 286 24.10 46.77 1.93
C SER A 286 23.86 47.68 3.14
N ALA A 287 23.05 48.73 3.00
CA ALA A 287 22.71 49.65 4.09
C ALA A 287 21.52 49.16 4.93
N ILE A 288 20.80 48.13 4.46
CA ILE A 288 19.65 47.53 5.14
C ILE A 288 20.14 46.34 5.97
N SER A 289 19.95 46.42 7.28
CA SER A 289 20.12 45.29 8.18
C SER A 289 18.84 44.47 8.16
N TYR A 290 18.88 43.35 7.43
CA TYR A 290 17.80 42.37 7.38
C TYR A 290 17.80 41.54 8.65
N ALA A 291 16.81 41.78 9.52
CA ALA A 291 16.53 40.90 10.65
C ALA A 291 15.27 40.08 10.34
N PRO A 292 15.12 38.84 10.86
CA PRO A 292 13.91 38.03 10.70
C PRO A 292 12.61 38.71 11.23
N PHE A 293 12.77 39.89 11.82
CA PHE A 293 11.89 40.50 12.79
C PHE A 293 11.63 42.01 12.51
N GLY A 294 12.09 42.51 11.37
CA GLY A 294 11.90 43.89 10.92
C GLY A 294 13.17 44.47 10.34
N ASP A 295 13.09 45.01 9.14
CA ASP A 295 14.24 45.60 8.46
C ASP A 295 14.58 46.96 9.07
N SER A 296 15.87 47.26 9.20
CA SER A 296 16.32 48.49 9.84
C SER A 296 17.55 49.06 9.15
N VAL A 297 17.70 50.37 9.23
CA VAL A 297 18.87 51.10 8.72
C VAL A 297 19.50 51.90 9.84
N PHE A 298 20.78 52.18 9.70
CA PHE A 298 21.55 52.98 10.65
C PHE A 298 21.70 54.40 10.10
N VAL A 299 21.08 55.39 10.77
CA VAL A 299 21.07 56.79 10.36
C VAL A 299 22.06 57.56 11.23
N LEU A 300 22.97 58.33 10.60
CA LEU A 300 23.82 59.26 11.36
C LEU A 300 23.00 60.47 11.81
N SER A 301 23.06 60.75 13.11
CA SER A 301 22.44 61.92 13.72
C SER A 301 23.35 62.49 14.80
N ASP A 302 23.32 63.80 15.01
CA ASP A 302 24.05 64.41 16.12
C ASP A 302 23.35 64.07 17.43
N LEU A 303 23.97 63.21 18.24
CA LEU A 303 23.49 62.77 19.55
C LEU A 303 24.18 63.59 20.63
N LYS A 304 23.49 63.85 21.75
CA LYS A 304 24.06 64.52 22.91
C LYS A 304 24.51 63.48 23.95
N SER A 305 25.76 63.59 24.39
CA SER A 305 26.29 62.85 25.54
C SER A 305 25.52 63.21 26.82
N PRO A 306 25.48 62.35 27.85
CA PRO A 306 24.97 62.70 29.18
C PRO A 306 25.60 63.97 29.79
N THR A 307 26.76 64.41 29.27
CA THR A 307 27.47 65.64 29.65
C THR A 307 27.11 66.87 28.80
N GLY A 308 26.17 66.77 27.86
CA GLY A 308 25.69 67.89 27.03
C GLY A 308 26.49 68.14 25.74
N GLU A 309 27.58 67.42 25.50
CA GLU A 309 28.38 67.53 24.27
C GLU A 309 27.73 66.78 23.11
N THR A 310 27.59 67.46 21.96
CA THR A 310 27.11 66.87 20.70
C THR A 310 28.21 66.07 20.01
N TYR A 311 27.94 64.79 19.75
CA TYR A 311 28.80 63.90 18.96
C TYR A 311 27.98 63.24 17.84
N ARG A 312 28.62 62.94 16.71
CA ARG A 312 27.96 62.18 15.63
C ARG A 312 27.77 60.73 16.06
N GLY A 313 26.53 60.37 16.33
CA GLY A 313 26.14 59.02 16.69
C GLY A 313 25.33 58.36 15.58
N VAL A 314 25.22 57.04 15.67
CA VAL A 314 24.42 56.24 14.74
C VAL A 314 23.17 55.78 15.47
N ARG A 315 21.99 56.10 14.93
CA ARG A 315 20.69 55.64 15.45
C ARG A 315 20.11 54.59 14.52
N GLN A 316 19.73 53.44 15.06
CA GLN A 316 18.97 52.44 14.31
C GLN A 316 17.52 52.92 14.12
N GLN A 317 17.05 52.92 12.88
CA GLN A 317 15.69 53.28 12.50
C GLN A 317 15.06 52.13 11.71
N PHE A 318 13.91 51.65 12.17
CA PHE A 318 13.17 50.61 11.48
C PHE A 318 12.52 51.16 10.22
N VAL A 319 12.65 50.41 9.13
CA VAL A 319 12.10 50.76 7.82
C VAL A 319 11.15 49.66 7.38
N LYS A 320 10.03 50.05 6.78
CA LYS A 320 9.06 49.11 6.25
C LYS A 320 9.40 48.80 4.79
N VAL A 321 10.11 47.70 4.58
CA VAL A 321 10.34 47.14 3.25
C VAL A 321 9.10 46.31 2.90
N GLU A 322 8.44 46.59 1.76
CA GLU A 322 7.27 45.81 1.32
C GLU A 322 7.70 44.38 0.97
N GLY A 323 7.56 43.46 1.92
CA GLY A 323 7.91 42.03 1.82
C GLY A 323 8.21 41.38 3.18
N ALA A 324 7.26 41.40 4.12
CA ALA A 324 7.50 40.98 5.50
C ALA A 324 7.62 39.45 5.66
N ARG A 325 8.77 38.96 6.17
CA ARG A 325 9.11 37.53 6.38
C ARG A 325 8.31 36.81 7.49
N GLY A 326 7.36 37.46 8.17
CA GLY A 326 6.49 36.82 9.15
C GLY A 326 5.65 35.67 8.57
N ASP A 327 5.42 35.69 7.25
CA ASP A 327 4.72 34.64 6.53
C ASP A 327 5.56 33.35 6.39
N GLN A 328 6.89 33.43 6.41
CA GLN A 328 7.76 32.27 6.21
C GLN A 328 7.64 31.22 7.32
N VAL A 329 7.44 31.65 8.57
CA VAL A 329 7.27 30.75 9.73
C VAL A 329 5.90 30.07 9.72
N GLY A 330 4.85 30.82 9.36
CA GLY A 330 3.53 30.26 9.13
C GLY A 330 3.55 29.23 7.99
N VAL A 331 4.27 29.53 6.90
CA VAL A 331 4.45 28.63 5.76
C VAL A 331 5.13 27.33 6.16
N ILE A 332 6.18 27.32 6.99
CA ILE A 332 6.82 26.07 7.45
C ILE A 332 5.83 25.18 8.21
N SER A 333 5.06 25.77 9.14
CA SER A 333 4.06 25.01 9.91
C SER A 333 2.92 24.49 9.02
N VAL A 334 2.49 25.29 8.04
CA VAL A 334 1.49 24.88 7.04
C VAL A 334 2.03 23.78 6.13
N VAL A 335 3.30 23.84 5.72
CA VAL A 335 3.95 22.77 4.94
C VAL A 335 4.01 21.47 5.73
N ILE A 336 4.41 21.52 7.01
CA ILE A 336 4.39 20.35 7.91
C ILE A 336 2.98 19.77 7.99
N LEU A 337 1.97 20.63 8.15
CA LEU A 337 0.57 20.22 8.26
C LEU A 337 0.04 19.61 6.94
N ILE A 338 0.35 20.20 5.78
CA ILE A 338 -0.02 19.65 4.47
C ILE A 338 0.67 18.30 4.23
N ALA A 339 1.98 18.22 4.49
CA ALA A 339 2.76 17.02 4.30
C ALA A 339 2.27 15.88 5.22
N GLY A 340 1.96 16.20 6.48
CA GLY A 340 1.40 15.24 7.43
C GLY A 340 -0.04 14.82 7.10
N LEU A 341 -0.90 15.75 6.67
CA LEU A 341 -2.26 15.40 6.21
C LEU A 341 -2.24 14.49 4.97
N GLN A 342 -1.32 14.75 4.04
CA GLN A 342 -1.10 13.86 2.90
C GLN A 342 -0.60 12.49 3.38
N ALA A 343 0.32 12.46 4.35
CA ALA A 343 0.86 11.24 4.92
C ALA A 343 -0.19 10.37 5.61
N ILE A 344 -1.12 10.98 6.37
CA ILE A 344 -2.25 10.28 7.01
C ILE A 344 -3.07 9.50 5.98
N ARG A 345 -3.22 10.03 4.76
CA ARG A 345 -4.00 9.37 3.69
C ARG A 345 -3.22 8.30 2.93
N SER A 346 -1.89 8.36 2.92
CA SER A 346 -1.05 7.42 2.18
C SER A 346 -0.52 6.26 3.00
N LEU A 347 -0.48 6.38 4.33
CA LEU A 347 0.02 5.33 5.21
C LEU A 347 -0.96 4.15 5.29
N SER A 348 -0.44 2.93 5.19
CA SER A 348 -1.24 1.73 5.41
C SER A 348 -1.56 1.56 6.90
N VAL A 349 -2.78 1.10 7.20
CA VAL A 349 -3.22 0.79 8.56
C VAL A 349 -3.11 -0.72 8.81
N ARG A 350 -2.54 -1.10 9.95
CA ARG A 350 -2.27 -2.48 10.37
C ARG A 350 -2.55 -2.64 11.86
N GLN A 351 -2.74 -3.87 12.34
CA GLN A 351 -2.79 -4.14 13.78
C GLN A 351 -1.40 -3.99 14.41
N TYR A 352 -0.41 -4.61 13.79
CA TYR A 352 0.98 -4.62 14.22
C TYR A 352 1.90 -3.95 13.18
N PRO A 353 3.07 -3.46 13.60
CA PRO A 353 4.14 -3.07 12.69
C PRO A 353 4.45 -4.14 11.66
N ARG A 354 4.97 -3.73 10.51
CA ARG A 354 5.41 -4.70 9.52
C ARG A 354 6.59 -5.49 10.11
N SER A 355 6.36 -6.78 10.37
CA SER A 355 7.37 -7.73 10.80
C SER A 355 7.40 -8.85 9.77
N ASP A 356 8.49 -8.98 9.02
CA ASP A 356 8.64 -10.07 8.04
C ASP A 356 9.01 -11.37 8.78
N ILE A 357 8.11 -11.81 9.66
CA ILE A 357 8.06 -13.17 10.20
C ILE A 357 7.07 -13.90 9.34
N ALA A 358 7.59 -14.76 8.48
CA ALA A 358 6.78 -15.50 7.55
C ALA A 358 7.24 -16.94 7.48
N VAL A 359 6.29 -17.76 7.08
CA VAL A 359 6.42 -19.19 6.93
C VAL A 359 5.96 -19.51 5.50
N VAL A 360 6.76 -20.30 4.79
CA VAL A 360 6.39 -20.81 3.47
C VAL A 360 5.96 -22.26 3.64
N GLN A 361 4.70 -22.54 3.35
CA GLN A 361 4.13 -23.87 3.40
C GLN A 361 4.17 -24.48 1.99
N VAL A 362 4.78 -25.67 1.87
CA VAL A 362 4.84 -26.44 0.63
C VAL A 362 4.04 -27.73 0.84
N SER A 363 2.89 -27.83 0.17
CA SER A 363 2.01 -29.00 0.27
C SER A 363 2.01 -29.78 -1.03
N THR A 364 2.17 -31.10 -0.95
CA THR A 364 2.20 -32.00 -2.12
C THR A 364 1.31 -33.20 -1.85
N VAL A 365 0.30 -33.40 -2.70
CA VAL A 365 -0.67 -34.50 -2.57
C VAL A 365 -0.17 -35.71 -3.36
N TYR A 366 -0.19 -36.89 -2.75
CA TYR A 366 0.09 -38.17 -3.39
C TYR A 366 -0.98 -39.19 -2.99
N VAL A 367 -2.15 -39.12 -3.63
CA VAL A 367 -3.37 -39.84 -3.25
C VAL A 367 -3.12 -41.35 -3.09
N GLY A 368 -3.51 -41.89 -1.93
CA GLY A 368 -3.42 -43.32 -1.63
C GLY A 368 -2.04 -43.81 -1.14
N ALA A 369 -1.00 -42.97 -1.17
CA ALA A 369 0.30 -43.31 -0.58
C ALA A 369 0.24 -43.30 0.96
N ASN A 370 0.91 -44.25 1.61
CA ASN A 370 1.08 -44.22 3.06
C ASN A 370 2.13 -43.17 3.48
N ALA A 371 2.12 -42.78 4.75
CA ALA A 371 3.00 -41.75 5.28
C ALA A 371 4.50 -42.02 5.01
N ASP A 372 4.95 -43.28 5.08
CA ASP A 372 6.35 -43.63 4.81
C ASP A 372 6.77 -43.46 3.34
N LEU A 373 5.89 -43.82 2.40
CA LEU A 373 6.14 -43.60 0.97
C LEU A 373 6.17 -42.10 0.65
N VAL A 374 5.21 -41.34 1.19
CA VAL A 374 5.17 -39.88 1.09
C VAL A 374 6.43 -39.26 1.70
N ARG A 375 6.87 -39.73 2.87
CA ARG A 375 8.09 -39.27 3.52
C ARG A 375 9.30 -39.51 2.62
N GLY A 376 9.50 -40.74 2.14
CA GLY A 376 10.68 -41.14 1.39
C GLY A 376 10.77 -40.54 -0.02
N PHE A 377 9.65 -40.46 -0.75
CA PHE A 377 9.63 -40.08 -2.17
C PHE A 377 9.14 -38.67 -2.47
N ILE A 378 8.48 -38.01 -1.52
CA ILE A 378 8.00 -36.62 -1.68
C ILE A 378 8.72 -35.70 -0.71
N THR A 379 8.57 -35.98 0.58
CA THR A 379 8.96 -35.05 1.65
C THR A 379 10.49 -34.90 1.73
N THR A 380 11.23 -36.00 1.88
CA THR A 380 12.70 -35.96 2.02
C THR A 380 13.42 -35.38 0.78
N PRO A 381 13.04 -35.69 -0.47
CA PRO A 381 13.60 -35.02 -1.64
C PRO A 381 13.34 -33.51 -1.66
N LEU A 382 12.11 -33.08 -1.35
CA LEU A 382 11.77 -31.66 -1.29
C LEU A 382 12.50 -30.93 -0.16
N GLU A 383 12.51 -31.48 1.05
CA GLU A 383 13.26 -30.95 2.20
C GLU A 383 14.72 -30.68 1.86
N ARG A 384 15.40 -31.66 1.24
CA ARG A 384 16.83 -31.56 0.92
C ARG A 384 17.13 -30.39 0.01
N VAL A 385 16.27 -30.11 -0.98
CA VAL A 385 16.49 -29.03 -1.94
C VAL A 385 16.00 -27.69 -1.39
N ILE A 386 14.86 -27.69 -0.69
CA ILE A 386 14.35 -26.50 0.02
C ILE A 386 15.35 -26.04 1.07
N ALA A 387 16.02 -26.94 1.80
CA ALA A 387 17.02 -26.59 2.83
C ALA A 387 18.24 -25.86 2.28
N SER A 388 18.46 -25.91 0.96
CA SER A 388 19.50 -25.14 0.27
C SER A 388 19.06 -23.74 -0.19
N ALA A 389 17.81 -23.34 0.09
CA ALA A 389 17.33 -21.99 -0.19
C ALA A 389 17.84 -21.00 0.89
N ASP A 390 18.17 -19.80 0.45
CA ASP A 390 18.57 -18.73 1.36
C ASP A 390 17.36 -18.17 2.14
N GLY A 391 17.61 -17.74 3.37
CA GLY A 391 16.61 -17.07 4.22
C GLY A 391 15.82 -17.99 5.15
N ILE A 392 16.09 -19.31 5.14
CA ILE A 392 15.47 -20.28 6.06
C ILE A 392 16.17 -20.23 7.43
N ASP A 393 15.39 -20.21 8.50
CA ASP A 393 15.85 -20.39 9.88
C ASP A 393 15.84 -21.87 10.26
N TYR A 394 14.66 -22.50 10.16
CA TYR A 394 14.46 -23.93 10.26
C TYR A 394 13.26 -24.36 9.41
N MET A 395 13.08 -25.67 9.25
CA MET A 395 11.89 -26.24 8.63
C MET A 395 11.41 -27.43 9.44
N GLU A 396 10.12 -27.64 9.38
CA GLU A 396 9.47 -28.85 9.87
C GLU A 396 8.69 -29.48 8.72
N SER A 397 8.41 -30.77 8.85
CA SER A 397 7.69 -31.51 7.84
C SER A 397 6.76 -32.52 8.49
N SER A 398 5.60 -32.68 7.87
CA SER A 398 4.59 -33.65 8.26
C SER A 398 4.24 -34.49 7.03
N SER A 399 4.37 -35.82 7.17
CA SER A 399 3.94 -36.77 6.16
C SER A 399 2.74 -37.54 6.71
N ALA A 400 1.57 -37.29 6.14
CA ALA A 400 0.35 -38.03 6.44
C ALA A 400 0.01 -38.96 5.27
N GLN A 401 -1.01 -39.80 5.44
CA GLN A 401 -1.53 -40.61 4.34
C GLN A 401 -2.02 -39.68 3.22
N GLY A 402 -1.48 -39.84 2.02
CA GLY A 402 -1.89 -39.08 0.85
C GLY A 402 -1.33 -37.67 0.71
N VAL A 403 -0.61 -37.11 1.70
CA VAL A 403 -0.17 -35.71 1.65
C VAL A 403 1.13 -35.45 2.43
N SER A 404 2.01 -34.67 1.82
CA SER A 404 3.22 -34.09 2.43
C SER A 404 3.00 -32.60 2.67
N THR A 405 3.32 -32.11 3.86
CA THR A 405 3.34 -30.67 4.18
C THR A 405 4.69 -30.32 4.76
N ILE A 406 5.41 -29.40 4.14
CA ILE A 406 6.69 -28.86 4.59
C ILE A 406 6.49 -27.41 4.97
N THR A 407 6.79 -27.05 6.21
CA THR A 407 6.63 -25.71 6.75
C THR A 407 8.02 -25.10 6.93
N VAL A 408 8.32 -24.07 6.15
CA VAL A 408 9.64 -23.43 6.12
C VAL A 408 9.58 -22.12 6.89
N HIS A 409 10.22 -22.07 8.06
CA HIS A 409 10.28 -20.87 8.88
C HIS A 409 11.42 -19.97 8.40
N LEU A 410 11.08 -18.74 7.99
CA LEU A 410 12.06 -17.80 7.49
C LEU A 410 12.76 -17.06 8.65
N LYS A 411 14.00 -16.65 8.41
CA LYS A 411 14.72 -15.74 9.31
C LYS A 411 13.94 -14.45 9.47
N LEU A 412 13.90 -13.94 10.70
CA LEU A 412 13.27 -12.67 11.03
C LEU A 412 13.80 -11.54 10.14
N ASN A 413 12.89 -10.76 9.53
CA ASN A 413 13.20 -9.62 8.64
C ASN A 413 13.95 -10.03 7.36
N TYR A 414 13.82 -11.29 6.92
CA TYR A 414 14.23 -11.70 5.59
C TYR A 414 13.13 -11.34 4.57
N ASP A 415 13.53 -11.00 3.33
CA ASP A 415 12.57 -10.68 2.29
C ASP A 415 11.71 -11.90 1.93
N THR A 416 10.42 -11.83 2.23
CA THR A 416 9.44 -12.89 2.04
C THR A 416 9.24 -13.26 0.57
N ASN A 417 9.29 -12.27 -0.33
CA ASN A 417 9.16 -12.51 -1.77
C ASN A 417 10.44 -13.17 -2.32
N ALA A 418 11.61 -12.75 -1.83
CA ALA A 418 12.87 -13.38 -2.20
C ALA A 418 12.91 -14.85 -1.73
N ALA A 419 12.51 -15.12 -0.48
CA ALA A 419 12.43 -16.48 0.04
C ALA A 419 11.42 -17.33 -0.74
N LEU A 420 10.22 -16.81 -1.02
CA LEU A 420 9.21 -17.51 -1.81
C LEU A 420 9.74 -17.86 -3.20
N THR A 421 10.40 -16.92 -3.88
CA THR A 421 11.01 -17.14 -5.20
C THR A 421 12.11 -18.20 -5.14
N GLN A 422 12.95 -18.18 -4.09
CA GLN A 422 14.00 -19.19 -3.87
C GLN A 422 13.39 -20.57 -3.64
N VAL A 423 12.43 -20.70 -2.72
CA VAL A 423 11.75 -21.96 -2.44
C VAL A 423 11.06 -22.49 -3.71
N GLN A 424 10.36 -21.64 -4.47
CA GLN A 424 9.71 -22.04 -5.72
C GLN A 424 10.73 -22.53 -6.76
N ALA A 425 11.88 -21.86 -6.91
CA ALA A 425 12.94 -22.31 -7.81
C ALA A 425 13.54 -23.65 -7.37
N LYS A 426 13.74 -23.86 -6.06
CA LYS A 426 14.24 -25.11 -5.49
C LYS A 426 13.26 -26.27 -5.68
N VAL A 427 11.98 -26.05 -5.42
CA VAL A 427 10.92 -27.04 -5.65
C VAL A 427 10.81 -27.39 -7.15
N ALA A 428 10.91 -26.39 -8.04
CA ALA A 428 10.88 -26.62 -9.48
C ALA A 428 12.05 -27.49 -9.99
N GLN A 429 13.22 -27.44 -9.32
CA GLN A 429 14.40 -28.21 -9.70
C GLN A 429 14.21 -29.74 -9.56
N VAL A 430 13.46 -30.16 -8.54
CA VAL A 430 13.22 -31.59 -8.21
C VAL A 430 11.84 -32.08 -8.65
N ARG A 431 11.06 -31.25 -9.37
CA ARG A 431 9.71 -31.62 -9.82
C ARG A 431 9.69 -32.90 -10.67
N ASN A 432 10.73 -33.14 -11.47
CA ASN A 432 10.84 -34.34 -12.31
C ASN A 432 11.34 -35.58 -11.54
N ASP A 433 11.84 -35.40 -10.31
CA ASP A 433 12.26 -36.50 -9.44
C ASP A 433 11.11 -37.01 -8.56
N LEU A 434 10.01 -36.25 -8.48
CA LEU A 434 8.78 -36.67 -7.81
C LEU A 434 8.06 -37.77 -8.62
N PRO A 435 7.40 -38.73 -7.97
CA PRO A 435 6.53 -39.70 -8.63
C PRO A 435 5.52 -39.02 -9.57
N PRO A 436 5.30 -39.55 -10.78
CA PRO A 436 4.38 -38.95 -11.76
C PRO A 436 2.92 -38.96 -11.31
N GLU A 437 2.55 -39.82 -10.36
CA GLU A 437 1.21 -39.87 -9.77
C GLU A 437 0.98 -38.81 -8.67
N ALA A 438 2.02 -38.10 -8.23
CA ALA A 438 1.89 -37.02 -7.26
C ALA A 438 1.43 -35.72 -7.94
N GLU A 439 0.60 -34.93 -7.25
CA GLU A 439 0.22 -33.62 -7.71
C GLU A 439 1.40 -32.64 -7.67
N ALA A 440 1.30 -31.56 -8.45
CA ALA A 440 2.30 -30.50 -8.39
C ALA A 440 2.30 -29.85 -6.99
N PRO A 441 3.48 -29.62 -6.36
CA PRO A 441 3.54 -28.95 -5.08
C PRO A 441 2.89 -27.56 -5.14
N VAL A 442 2.04 -27.26 -4.16
CA VAL A 442 1.46 -25.94 -3.93
C VAL A 442 2.30 -25.23 -2.88
N ILE A 443 2.62 -23.95 -3.12
CA ILE A 443 3.48 -23.15 -2.25
C ILE A 443 2.68 -21.93 -1.78
N ASP A 444 2.49 -21.83 -0.48
CA ASP A 444 1.73 -20.77 0.17
C ASP A 444 2.62 -19.97 1.12
N LEU A 445 2.51 -18.64 1.08
CA LEU A 445 3.18 -17.73 2.01
C LEU A 445 2.21 -17.29 3.10
N GLN A 446 2.57 -17.54 4.36
CA GLN A 446 1.84 -17.10 5.55
C GLN A 446 2.73 -16.17 6.37
N THR A 447 2.21 -15.04 6.80
CA THR A 447 2.88 -14.12 7.74
C THR A 447 2.30 -14.27 9.14
N ALA A 448 3.01 -13.82 10.17
CA ALA A 448 2.53 -13.94 11.56
C ALA A 448 1.18 -13.23 11.82
N ASP A 449 0.83 -12.21 11.03
CA ASP A 449 -0.45 -11.51 11.06
C ASP A 449 -1.53 -12.14 10.14
N THR A 450 -1.16 -13.13 9.33
CA THR A 450 -2.07 -13.84 8.42
C THR A 450 -2.14 -15.34 8.70
N GLN A 451 -1.77 -15.83 9.89
CA GLN A 451 -1.93 -17.26 10.23
C GLN A 451 -3.38 -17.75 10.15
N PHE A 452 -4.34 -16.83 10.36
CA PHE A 452 -5.77 -17.07 10.21
C PHE A 452 -6.32 -16.19 9.08
N ALA A 453 -7.41 -16.64 8.44
CA ALA A 453 -8.10 -15.79 7.48
C ALA A 453 -8.56 -14.49 8.17
N SER A 454 -8.42 -13.35 7.48
CA SER A 454 -8.80 -12.05 8.04
C SER A 454 -10.32 -11.92 8.22
N MET A 455 -11.08 -12.66 7.42
CA MET A 455 -12.53 -12.78 7.55
C MET A 455 -12.97 -14.18 7.12
N TYR A 456 -13.90 -14.78 7.85
CA TYR A 456 -14.63 -15.96 7.39
C TYR A 456 -16.03 -15.55 6.96
N LEU A 457 -16.49 -16.10 5.83
CA LEU A 457 -17.86 -16.00 5.36
C LEU A 457 -18.51 -17.38 5.44
N GLY A 458 -19.61 -17.49 6.17
CA GLY A 458 -20.35 -18.75 6.33
C GLY A 458 -21.53 -18.81 5.37
N PHE A 459 -21.60 -19.88 4.58
CA PHE A 459 -22.72 -20.15 3.68
C PHE A 459 -23.50 -21.38 4.14
N SER A 460 -24.80 -21.23 4.35
CA SER A 460 -25.70 -22.33 4.74
C SER A 460 -26.99 -22.32 3.92
N SER A 461 -27.59 -23.49 3.72
CA SER A 461 -28.88 -23.67 3.04
C SER A 461 -29.58 -24.91 3.59
N SER A 462 -30.90 -24.86 3.74
CA SER A 462 -31.73 -26.04 4.03
C SER A 462 -32.07 -26.86 2.79
N ASP A 463 -31.97 -26.23 1.61
CA ASP A 463 -32.53 -26.77 0.36
C ASP A 463 -31.44 -27.29 -0.60
N LEU A 464 -30.17 -26.95 -0.35
CA LEU A 464 -29.04 -27.32 -1.19
C LEU A 464 -28.07 -28.22 -0.44
N ASP A 465 -27.57 -29.25 -1.13
CA ASP A 465 -26.50 -30.09 -0.62
C ASP A 465 -25.17 -29.33 -0.58
N GLN A 466 -24.29 -29.69 0.37
CA GLN A 466 -22.97 -29.04 0.52
C GLN A 466 -22.11 -29.05 -0.75
N ASN A 467 -22.24 -30.07 -1.61
CA ASN A 467 -21.53 -30.11 -2.89
C ASN A 467 -22.04 -29.05 -3.86
N GLN A 468 -23.35 -28.81 -3.87
CA GLN A 468 -23.98 -27.77 -4.68
C GLN A 468 -23.62 -26.37 -4.16
N ILE A 469 -23.54 -26.21 -2.83
CA ILE A 469 -23.02 -24.98 -2.21
C ILE A 469 -21.57 -24.77 -2.67
N THR A 470 -20.71 -25.80 -2.56
CA THR A 470 -19.30 -25.73 -2.96
C THR A 470 -19.12 -25.39 -4.44
N ASP A 471 -19.91 -25.99 -5.34
CA ASP A 471 -19.88 -25.64 -6.78
C ASP A 471 -20.22 -24.16 -6.99
N TYR A 472 -21.32 -23.70 -6.39
CA TYR A 472 -21.75 -22.31 -6.54
C TYR A 472 -20.69 -21.34 -5.99
N LEU A 473 -20.10 -21.66 -4.83
CA LEU A 473 -19.02 -20.88 -4.24
C LEU A 473 -17.80 -20.82 -5.15
N THR A 474 -17.32 -21.96 -5.64
CA THR A 474 -16.17 -22.04 -6.56
C THR A 474 -16.41 -21.26 -7.86
N ARG A 475 -17.62 -21.33 -8.41
CA ARG A 475 -17.94 -20.75 -9.73
C ARG A 475 -18.30 -19.27 -9.68
N VAL A 476 -18.99 -18.81 -8.63
CA VAL A 476 -19.59 -17.47 -8.58
C VAL A 476 -18.96 -16.58 -7.51
N VAL A 477 -18.74 -17.12 -6.30
CA VAL A 477 -18.33 -16.30 -5.15
C VAL A 477 -16.82 -16.16 -5.08
N GLN A 478 -16.07 -17.25 -5.20
CA GLN A 478 -14.62 -17.27 -5.11
C GLN A 478 -13.95 -16.36 -6.14
N PRO A 479 -14.31 -16.37 -7.45
CA PRO A 479 -13.69 -15.48 -8.43
C PRO A 479 -13.99 -14.01 -8.14
N LYS A 480 -15.17 -13.69 -7.58
CA LYS A 480 -15.53 -12.32 -7.21
C LYS A 480 -14.74 -11.82 -6.02
N LEU A 481 -14.57 -12.65 -4.98
CA LEU A 481 -13.77 -12.27 -3.81
C LEU A 481 -12.29 -12.16 -4.16
N SER A 482 -11.75 -13.10 -4.93
CA SER A 482 -10.35 -13.07 -5.39
C SER A 482 -10.06 -11.90 -6.35
N ALA A 483 -11.07 -11.36 -7.04
CA ALA A 483 -10.93 -10.18 -7.89
C ALA A 483 -10.89 -8.85 -7.11
N ILE A 484 -11.21 -8.86 -5.80
CA ILE A 484 -11.13 -7.66 -4.96
C ILE A 484 -9.65 -7.31 -4.74
N ASN A 485 -9.29 -6.06 -5.03
CA ASN A 485 -7.92 -5.57 -4.84
C ASN A 485 -7.49 -5.75 -3.37
N GLY A 486 -6.35 -6.40 -3.17
CA GLY A 486 -5.77 -6.66 -1.86
C GLY A 486 -6.12 -8.03 -1.26
N VAL A 487 -7.05 -8.79 -1.85
CA VAL A 487 -7.28 -10.19 -1.48
C VAL A 487 -6.17 -11.06 -2.08
N GLN A 488 -5.47 -11.83 -1.24
CA GLN A 488 -4.45 -12.80 -1.64
C GLN A 488 -5.11 -14.05 -2.22
N ARG A 489 -6.07 -14.61 -1.48
CA ARG A 489 -6.87 -15.77 -1.90
C ARG A 489 -8.18 -15.82 -1.11
N ALA A 490 -9.18 -16.44 -1.72
CA ALA A 490 -10.38 -16.88 -1.05
C ALA A 490 -10.44 -18.42 -1.09
N ASP A 491 -10.30 -19.08 0.06
CA ASP A 491 -10.28 -20.54 0.18
C ASP A 491 -11.61 -21.07 0.73
N ILE A 492 -12.01 -22.26 0.31
CA ILE A 492 -13.26 -22.90 0.73
C ILE A 492 -12.91 -23.99 1.75
N LEU A 493 -13.46 -23.86 2.96
CA LEU A 493 -13.29 -24.80 4.07
C LEU A 493 -14.56 -25.64 4.23
N GLY A 494 -14.40 -26.95 4.48
CA GLY A 494 -15.51 -27.90 4.35
C GLY A 494 -15.97 -28.05 2.90
N LYS A 495 -15.05 -27.86 1.94
CA LYS A 495 -15.34 -28.01 0.51
C LYS A 495 -15.75 -29.45 0.21
N ARG A 496 -16.81 -29.61 -0.58
CA ARG A 496 -17.21 -30.91 -1.11
C ARG A 496 -17.26 -30.88 -2.64
N THR A 497 -16.10 -30.97 -3.26
CA THR A 497 -15.96 -30.98 -4.72
C THR A 497 -16.73 -32.17 -5.30
N PHE A 498 -17.48 -31.95 -6.38
CA PHE A 498 -18.16 -33.04 -7.07
C PHE A 498 -17.15 -34.07 -7.60
N ALA A 499 -17.41 -35.34 -7.30
CA ALA A 499 -16.65 -36.47 -7.83
C ALA A 499 -17.59 -37.60 -8.19
N MET A 500 -17.30 -38.29 -9.31
CA MET A 500 -17.99 -39.52 -9.65
C MET A 500 -17.40 -40.66 -8.80
N ARG A 501 -18.15 -41.13 -7.80
CA ARG A 501 -17.73 -42.19 -6.90
C ARG A 501 -18.24 -43.53 -7.40
N VAL A 502 -17.31 -44.46 -7.62
CA VAL A 502 -17.58 -45.83 -8.08
C VAL A 502 -17.29 -46.79 -6.93
N TRP A 503 -18.33 -47.20 -6.20
CA TRP A 503 -18.21 -48.12 -5.07
C TRP A 503 -18.27 -49.56 -5.55
N LEU A 504 -17.11 -50.19 -5.65
CA LEU A 504 -16.97 -51.57 -6.12
C LEU A 504 -17.68 -52.57 -5.19
N LYS A 505 -18.30 -53.61 -5.76
CA LYS A 505 -18.95 -54.72 -5.02
C LYS A 505 -18.09 -55.99 -5.16
N PRO A 506 -17.19 -56.29 -4.20
CA PRO A 506 -16.22 -57.37 -4.34
C PRO A 506 -16.87 -58.73 -4.60
N GLU A 507 -18.00 -59.01 -3.96
CA GLU A 507 -18.74 -60.27 -4.12
C GLU A 507 -19.24 -60.49 -5.56
N LYS A 508 -19.81 -59.44 -6.18
CA LYS A 508 -20.31 -59.49 -7.56
C LYS A 508 -19.17 -59.56 -8.57
N MET A 509 -18.10 -58.80 -8.32
CA MET A 509 -16.90 -58.83 -9.14
C MET A 509 -16.25 -60.22 -9.14
N ALA A 510 -16.16 -60.85 -7.97
CA ALA A 510 -15.65 -62.22 -7.83
C ALA A 510 -16.52 -63.24 -8.58
N ALA A 511 -17.85 -63.12 -8.48
CA ALA A 511 -18.79 -64.00 -9.19
C ALA A 511 -18.66 -63.89 -10.74
N LEU A 512 -18.30 -62.71 -11.24
CA LEU A 512 -18.14 -62.44 -12.68
C LEU A 512 -16.67 -62.52 -13.16
N GLY A 513 -15.75 -62.87 -12.25
CA GLY A 513 -14.31 -62.98 -12.54
C GLY A 513 -13.71 -61.68 -13.05
N ILE A 514 -14.03 -60.55 -12.42
CA ILE A 514 -13.51 -59.21 -12.74
C ILE A 514 -12.62 -58.74 -11.59
N THR A 515 -11.40 -58.31 -11.91
CA THR A 515 -10.47 -57.74 -10.91
C THR A 515 -10.72 -56.24 -10.73
N PRO A 516 -10.40 -55.66 -9.56
CA PRO A 516 -10.46 -54.22 -9.35
C PRO A 516 -9.61 -53.41 -10.35
N SER A 517 -8.39 -53.86 -10.67
CA SER A 517 -7.56 -53.16 -11.65
C SER A 517 -8.21 -53.14 -13.04
N ALA A 518 -8.95 -54.18 -13.42
CA ALA A 518 -9.64 -54.21 -14.72
C ALA A 518 -10.74 -53.14 -14.78
N VAL A 519 -11.38 -52.82 -13.66
CA VAL A 519 -12.34 -51.69 -13.58
C VAL A 519 -11.61 -50.35 -13.73
N HIS A 520 -10.47 -50.18 -13.05
CA HIS A 520 -9.63 -48.99 -13.18
C HIS A 520 -9.19 -48.78 -14.63
N ASP A 521 -8.64 -49.83 -15.27
CA ASP A 521 -8.18 -49.78 -16.67
C ASP A 521 -9.36 -49.50 -17.62
N ALA A 522 -10.53 -50.09 -17.38
CA ALA A 522 -11.72 -49.82 -18.18
C ALA A 522 -12.15 -48.35 -18.07
N LEU A 523 -12.14 -47.76 -16.87
CA LEU A 523 -12.43 -46.33 -16.67
C LEU A 523 -11.38 -45.43 -17.32
N ALA A 524 -10.09 -45.75 -17.16
CA ALA A 524 -8.99 -44.97 -17.73
C ALA A 524 -9.04 -44.96 -19.27
N ASN A 525 -9.31 -46.12 -19.88
CA ASN A 525 -9.30 -46.26 -21.33
C ASN A 525 -10.56 -45.73 -22.02
N ASN A 526 -11.71 -45.71 -21.33
CA ASN A 526 -13.00 -45.35 -21.95
C ASN A 526 -13.55 -44.00 -21.50
N ASN A 527 -12.99 -43.36 -20.47
CA ASN A 527 -13.28 -41.97 -20.13
C ASN A 527 -12.06 -41.10 -20.49
N TYR A 528 -11.96 -40.70 -21.76
CA TYR A 528 -10.79 -40.01 -22.29
C TYR A 528 -11.16 -38.68 -22.94
N LEU A 529 -10.41 -37.62 -22.61
CA LEU A 529 -10.58 -36.31 -23.24
C LEU A 529 -9.84 -36.26 -24.58
N SER A 530 -10.60 -36.33 -25.68
CA SER A 530 -10.04 -36.31 -27.04
C SER A 530 -9.87 -34.88 -27.58
N ALA A 531 -8.71 -34.59 -28.17
CA ALA A 531 -8.39 -33.29 -28.77
C ALA A 531 -8.40 -33.36 -30.31
N LEU A 532 -9.59 -33.43 -30.91
CA LEU A 532 -9.75 -33.66 -32.37
C LEU A 532 -9.50 -32.43 -33.26
N GLY A 533 -9.42 -31.22 -32.69
CA GLY A 533 -9.09 -29.99 -33.43
C GLY A 533 -10.19 -29.56 -34.40
N ARG A 534 -9.82 -29.29 -35.66
CA ARG A 534 -10.74 -28.81 -36.70
C ARG A 534 -10.40 -29.37 -38.07
N THR A 535 -11.42 -29.57 -38.89
CA THR A 535 -11.28 -29.83 -40.33
C THR A 535 -11.53 -28.56 -41.14
N LYS A 536 -10.96 -28.47 -42.35
CA LYS A 536 -11.16 -27.32 -43.25
C LYS A 536 -11.38 -27.77 -44.69
N GLY A 537 -12.39 -27.18 -45.33
CA GLY A 537 -12.54 -27.14 -46.78
C GLY A 537 -12.07 -25.80 -47.36
N SER A 538 -12.34 -25.56 -48.64
CA SER A 538 -11.89 -24.36 -49.35
C SER A 538 -12.55 -23.06 -48.87
N MET A 539 -13.77 -23.12 -48.33
CA MET A 539 -14.54 -21.95 -47.86
C MET A 539 -15.09 -22.06 -46.42
N VAL A 540 -14.94 -23.20 -45.75
CA VAL A 540 -15.49 -23.43 -44.41
C VAL A 540 -14.50 -24.23 -43.56
N SER A 541 -14.37 -23.86 -42.29
CA SER A 541 -13.70 -24.67 -41.26
C SER A 541 -14.70 -25.08 -40.20
N VAL A 542 -14.65 -26.36 -39.79
CA VAL A 542 -15.54 -26.95 -38.79
C VAL A 542 -14.70 -27.52 -37.66
N ASN A 543 -14.97 -27.08 -36.44
CA ASN A 543 -14.34 -27.65 -35.25
C ASN A 543 -14.95 -29.02 -34.98
N LEU A 544 -14.10 -30.00 -34.67
CA LEU A 544 -14.51 -31.37 -34.37
C LEU A 544 -14.47 -31.58 -32.86
N VAL A 545 -15.53 -32.18 -32.32
CA VAL A 545 -15.64 -32.58 -30.92
C VAL A 545 -16.08 -34.04 -30.90
N ALA A 546 -15.48 -34.85 -30.05
CA ALA A 546 -15.91 -36.24 -29.84
C ALA A 546 -16.42 -36.44 -28.42
N ASN A 547 -17.38 -37.35 -28.29
CA ASN A 547 -18.02 -37.78 -27.05
C ASN A 547 -17.27 -38.97 -26.44
N THR A 548 -15.96 -38.82 -26.25
CA THR A 548 -15.11 -39.86 -25.63
C THR A 548 -15.06 -39.74 -24.10
N ASP A 549 -15.66 -38.69 -23.53
CA ASP A 549 -15.82 -38.47 -22.10
C ASP A 549 -17.19 -38.96 -21.61
N LEU A 550 -17.23 -39.52 -20.39
CA LEU A 550 -18.47 -39.87 -19.70
C LEU A 550 -18.88 -38.71 -18.79
N ARG A 551 -20.13 -38.27 -18.85
CA ARG A 551 -20.60 -37.05 -18.16
C ARG A 551 -21.58 -37.31 -17.04
N THR A 552 -22.39 -38.35 -17.17
CA THR A 552 -23.48 -38.65 -16.24
C THR A 552 -23.24 -39.96 -15.51
N ALA A 553 -23.75 -40.09 -14.29
CA ALA A 553 -23.64 -41.34 -13.53
C ALA A 553 -24.23 -42.54 -14.30
N GLU A 554 -25.22 -42.31 -15.15
CA GLU A 554 -25.81 -43.37 -15.99
C GLU A 554 -24.85 -43.82 -17.09
N GLU A 555 -24.16 -42.92 -17.77
CA GLU A 555 -23.12 -43.26 -18.74
C GLU A 555 -22.00 -44.10 -18.10
N PHE A 556 -21.59 -43.72 -16.88
CA PHE A 556 -20.64 -44.52 -16.10
C PHE A 556 -21.22 -45.91 -15.76
N ARG A 557 -22.50 -46.04 -15.36
CA ARG A 557 -23.11 -47.36 -15.11
C ARG A 557 -23.16 -48.23 -16.35
N GLN A 558 -23.37 -47.63 -17.52
CA GLN A 558 -23.45 -48.33 -18.79
C GLN A 558 -22.06 -48.71 -19.35
N LEU A 559 -20.97 -48.22 -18.76
CA LEU A 559 -19.60 -48.53 -19.18
C LEU A 559 -19.36 -50.05 -19.19
N VAL A 560 -18.84 -50.57 -20.29
CA VAL A 560 -18.48 -51.98 -20.42
C VAL A 560 -17.12 -52.21 -19.78
N VAL A 561 -17.08 -53.08 -18.77
CA VAL A 561 -15.84 -53.41 -18.06
C VAL A 561 -15.20 -54.67 -18.64
N LYS A 562 -16.01 -55.67 -19.00
CA LYS A 562 -15.54 -56.94 -19.56
C LYS A 562 -16.54 -57.48 -20.57
N GLN A 563 -16.03 -58.08 -21.63
CA GLN A 563 -16.81 -58.83 -22.61
C GLN A 563 -16.18 -60.22 -22.78
N ASP A 564 -16.95 -61.28 -22.50
CA ASP A 564 -16.51 -62.66 -22.70
C ASP A 564 -17.62 -63.48 -23.36
N LYS A 565 -17.30 -64.16 -24.48
CA LYS A 565 -18.22 -65.02 -25.26
C LYS A 565 -19.63 -64.43 -25.52
N GLY A 566 -19.71 -63.12 -25.76
CA GLY A 566 -20.97 -62.41 -26.04
C GLY A 566 -21.73 -61.93 -24.79
N THR A 567 -21.24 -62.24 -23.58
CA THR A 567 -21.76 -61.67 -22.33
C THR A 567 -21.00 -60.38 -22.02
N ILE A 568 -21.74 -59.29 -21.83
CA ILE A 568 -21.20 -57.96 -21.52
C ILE A 568 -21.48 -57.68 -20.06
N VAL A 569 -20.44 -57.43 -19.27
CA VAL A 569 -20.59 -56.96 -17.88
C VAL A 569 -20.39 -55.46 -17.85
N ARG A 570 -21.41 -54.76 -17.34
CA ARG A 570 -21.39 -53.30 -17.20
C ARG A 570 -20.98 -52.89 -15.80
N LEU A 571 -20.44 -51.68 -15.66
CA LEU A 571 -19.98 -51.15 -14.37
C LEU A 571 -21.11 -51.13 -13.32
N GLY A 572 -22.33 -50.77 -13.72
CA GLY A 572 -23.48 -50.75 -12.81
C GLY A 572 -23.89 -52.11 -12.23
N GLU A 573 -23.46 -53.21 -12.85
CA GLU A 573 -23.72 -54.57 -12.32
C GLU A 573 -22.79 -54.90 -11.16
N ILE A 574 -21.57 -54.35 -11.16
CA ILE A 574 -20.46 -54.67 -10.25
C ILE A 574 -20.06 -53.52 -9.32
N ALA A 575 -20.64 -52.34 -9.47
CA ALA A 575 -20.34 -51.17 -8.65
C ALA A 575 -21.57 -50.24 -8.51
N ASP A 576 -21.66 -49.53 -7.39
CA ASP A 576 -22.60 -48.41 -7.24
C ASP A 576 -21.93 -47.12 -7.70
N VAL A 577 -22.46 -46.54 -8.76
CA VAL A 577 -21.97 -45.28 -9.34
C VAL A 577 -22.86 -44.14 -8.88
N VAL A 578 -22.29 -43.20 -8.13
CA VAL A 578 -22.98 -42.02 -7.60
C VAL A 578 -22.17 -40.76 -7.84
N LEU A 579 -22.88 -39.67 -8.16
CA LEU A 579 -22.28 -38.33 -8.14
C LEU A 579 -22.26 -37.86 -6.67
N GLY A 580 -21.08 -37.87 -6.06
CA GLY A 580 -20.88 -37.54 -4.65
C GLY A 580 -19.82 -36.46 -4.46
N ALA A 581 -19.25 -36.38 -3.26
CA ALA A 581 -18.08 -35.57 -2.96
C ALA A 581 -16.79 -36.38 -3.15
N GLU A 582 -15.70 -35.69 -3.45
CA GLU A 582 -14.33 -36.23 -3.48
C GLU A 582 -13.91 -36.76 -2.11
N THR A 583 -14.05 -35.92 -1.07
CA THR A 583 -13.77 -36.23 0.33
C THR A 583 -14.95 -35.87 1.22
N TYR A 584 -15.05 -36.54 2.36
CA TYR A 584 -16.06 -36.29 3.39
C TYR A 584 -15.41 -36.05 4.75
N ASP A 585 -14.11 -35.77 4.79
CA ASP A 585 -13.27 -35.76 5.99
C ASP A 585 -13.27 -34.41 6.73
N GLU A 586 -14.14 -33.48 6.34
CA GLU A 586 -14.32 -32.21 7.04
C GLU A 586 -15.81 -31.94 7.32
N ASP A 587 -16.09 -31.39 8.50
CA ASP A 587 -17.38 -30.83 8.89
C ASP A 587 -17.20 -29.41 9.37
N VAL A 588 -17.93 -28.48 8.75
CA VAL A 588 -17.91 -27.07 9.13
C VAL A 588 -19.29 -26.69 9.64
N ARG A 589 -19.33 -26.06 10.80
CA ARG A 589 -20.55 -25.61 11.46
C ARG A 589 -20.48 -24.16 11.86
N PHE A 590 -21.60 -23.48 11.72
CA PHE A 590 -21.81 -22.12 12.18
C PHE A 590 -23.08 -22.06 13.00
N ASN A 591 -22.96 -21.63 14.26
CA ASN A 591 -24.05 -21.58 15.21
C ASN A 591 -24.83 -22.92 15.33
N GLY A 592 -24.13 -24.04 15.18
CA GLY A 592 -24.71 -25.39 15.26
C GLY A 592 -25.27 -25.91 13.93
N GLU A 593 -25.45 -25.06 12.92
CA GLU A 593 -25.90 -25.44 11.58
C GLU A 593 -24.71 -25.84 10.69
N SER A 594 -24.90 -26.84 9.82
CA SER A 594 -23.91 -27.19 8.80
C SER A 594 -23.73 -26.04 7.80
N ALA A 595 -22.50 -25.64 7.58
CA ALA A 595 -22.14 -24.54 6.69
C ALA A 595 -20.89 -24.89 5.87
N THR A 596 -20.65 -24.12 4.81
CA THR A 596 -19.38 -24.11 4.09
C THR A 596 -18.76 -22.74 4.27
N PHE A 597 -17.50 -22.68 4.68
CA PHE A 597 -16.83 -21.40 4.92
C PHE A 597 -16.01 -20.98 3.72
N MET A 598 -15.94 -19.67 3.51
CA MET A 598 -14.97 -19.05 2.63
C MET A 598 -14.06 -18.15 3.47
N GLY A 599 -12.80 -18.54 3.60
CA GLY A 599 -11.78 -17.72 4.24
C GLY A 599 -11.26 -16.68 3.27
N VAL A 600 -11.13 -15.43 3.72
CA VAL A 600 -10.55 -14.33 2.94
C VAL A 600 -9.20 -13.96 3.54
N TRP A 601 -8.15 -14.17 2.75
CA TRP A 601 -6.77 -13.86 3.13
C TRP A 601 -6.36 -12.55 2.47
N VAL A 602 -5.88 -11.59 3.25
CA VAL A 602 -5.42 -10.30 2.75
C VAL A 602 -3.94 -10.39 2.38
N LEU A 603 -3.54 -9.74 1.29
CA LEU A 603 -2.12 -9.66 0.91
C LEU A 603 -1.30 -9.03 2.04
N PRO A 604 -0.12 -9.57 2.39
CA PRO A 604 0.73 -9.01 3.46
C PRO A 604 1.14 -7.54 3.25
N THR A 605 1.03 -7.02 2.03
CA THR A 605 1.33 -5.62 1.66
C THR A 605 0.11 -4.71 1.67
N ALA A 606 -1.11 -5.25 1.66
CA ALA A 606 -2.35 -4.49 1.59
C ALA A 606 -2.81 -4.01 2.98
N ASN A 607 -3.76 -3.06 2.99
CA ASN A 607 -4.39 -2.57 4.21
C ASN A 607 -5.60 -3.45 4.55
N SER A 608 -5.51 -4.24 5.63
CA SER A 608 -6.56 -5.20 6.02
C SER A 608 -7.92 -4.54 6.24
N LEU A 609 -7.97 -3.33 6.80
CA LEU A 609 -9.24 -2.61 7.00
C LEU A 609 -9.90 -2.23 5.68
N GLU A 610 -9.12 -1.80 4.68
CA GLU A 610 -9.64 -1.42 3.38
C GLU A 610 -10.10 -2.64 2.58
N VAL A 611 -9.30 -3.71 2.56
CA VAL A 611 -9.63 -4.94 1.84
C VAL A 611 -10.88 -5.58 2.40
N ILE A 612 -10.96 -5.73 3.72
CA ILE A 612 -12.14 -6.33 4.36
C ILE A 612 -13.37 -5.42 4.25
N LYS A 613 -13.20 -4.10 4.25
CA LYS A 613 -14.29 -3.18 3.90
C LYS A 613 -14.78 -3.42 2.47
N ASN A 614 -13.90 -3.56 1.49
CA ASN A 614 -14.27 -3.84 0.10
C ASN A 614 -14.97 -5.20 -0.05
N VAL A 615 -14.53 -6.21 0.71
CA VAL A 615 -15.21 -7.52 0.80
C VAL A 615 -16.62 -7.33 1.35
N ARG A 616 -16.78 -6.58 2.45
CA ARG A 616 -18.08 -6.28 3.05
C ARG A 616 -19.00 -5.51 2.10
N ASP A 617 -18.46 -4.57 1.34
CA ASP A 617 -19.19 -3.78 0.34
C ASP A 617 -19.62 -4.66 -0.86
N ALA A 618 -18.92 -5.77 -1.13
CA ALA A 618 -19.30 -6.75 -2.15
C ALA A 618 -20.37 -7.75 -1.68
N ILE A 619 -20.52 -7.99 -0.38
CA ILE A 619 -21.48 -8.97 0.19
C ILE A 619 -22.93 -8.69 -0.25
N PRO A 620 -23.47 -7.45 -0.24
CA PRO A 620 -24.83 -7.20 -0.73
C PRO A 620 -25.05 -7.65 -2.18
N GLY A 621 -24.06 -7.43 -3.05
CA GLY A 621 -24.10 -7.87 -4.44
C GLY A 621 -24.00 -9.39 -4.60
N ILE A 622 -23.24 -10.06 -3.72
CA ILE A 622 -23.20 -11.53 -3.65
C ILE A 622 -24.54 -12.06 -3.15
N ARG A 623 -25.09 -11.50 -2.07
CA ARG A 623 -26.36 -11.88 -1.45
C ARG A 623 -27.53 -11.79 -2.42
N ALA A 624 -27.56 -10.78 -3.28
CA ALA A 624 -28.60 -10.61 -4.30
C ALA A 624 -28.58 -11.69 -5.39
N GLN A 625 -27.45 -12.38 -5.58
CA GLN A 625 -27.28 -13.41 -6.62
C GLN A 625 -27.35 -14.83 -6.05
N LEU A 626 -27.38 -14.98 -4.72
CA LEU A 626 -27.47 -16.28 -4.07
C LEU A 626 -28.76 -17.00 -4.48
N PRO A 627 -28.72 -18.33 -4.69
CA PRO A 627 -29.92 -19.12 -4.90
C PRO A 627 -30.90 -19.00 -3.71
N VAL A 628 -32.19 -19.23 -3.99
CA VAL A 628 -33.23 -19.29 -2.95
C VAL A 628 -32.83 -20.31 -1.88
N GLY A 629 -33.00 -19.96 -0.61
CA GLY A 629 -32.64 -20.81 0.53
C GLY A 629 -31.21 -20.64 1.05
N MET A 630 -30.29 -20.08 0.26
CA MET A 630 -28.90 -19.87 0.70
C MET A 630 -28.73 -18.56 1.48
N LYS A 631 -28.09 -18.65 2.64
CA LYS A 631 -27.75 -17.52 3.52
C LYS A 631 -26.23 -17.32 3.55
N VAL A 632 -25.82 -16.07 3.72
CA VAL A 632 -24.42 -15.70 3.98
C VAL A 632 -24.35 -14.97 5.33
N GLY A 633 -23.41 -15.37 6.18
CA GLY A 633 -23.06 -14.73 7.44
C GLY A 633 -21.56 -14.47 7.54
N ILE A 634 -21.15 -13.71 8.55
CA ILE A 634 -19.73 -13.43 8.84
C ILE A 634 -19.40 -14.05 10.21
N PRO A 635 -18.94 -15.31 10.28
CA PRO A 635 -18.61 -15.95 11.54
C PRO A 635 -17.52 -15.23 12.34
N TYR A 636 -16.54 -14.63 11.65
CA TYR A 636 -15.42 -13.95 12.29
C TYR A 636 -14.82 -12.90 11.35
N ASP A 637 -14.40 -11.77 11.93
CA ASP A 637 -13.77 -10.63 11.26
C ASP A 637 -12.68 -10.06 12.18
N SER A 638 -11.41 -10.23 11.79
CA SER A 638 -10.28 -9.72 12.60
C SER A 638 -10.20 -8.20 12.61
N THR A 639 -10.82 -7.52 11.63
CA THR A 639 -10.78 -6.07 11.52
C THR A 639 -11.71 -5.34 12.47
N ALA A 640 -12.71 -6.04 13.04
CA ALA A 640 -13.60 -5.47 14.05
C ALA A 640 -12.80 -4.99 15.27
N TYR A 641 -11.90 -5.83 15.79
CA TYR A 641 -10.99 -5.47 16.88
C TYR A 641 -10.11 -4.26 16.53
N ILE A 642 -9.53 -4.26 15.32
CA ILE A 642 -8.67 -3.15 14.86
C ILE A 642 -9.46 -1.83 14.80
N GLN A 643 -10.70 -1.85 14.29
CA GLN A 643 -11.56 -0.66 14.22
C GLN A 643 -11.92 -0.12 15.61
N ASP A 644 -12.29 -1.00 16.53
CA ASP A 644 -12.63 -0.63 17.90
C ASP A 644 -11.41 -0.09 18.64
N ALA A 645 -10.24 -0.73 18.50
CA ALA A 645 -8.99 -0.25 19.07
C ALA A 645 -8.58 1.13 18.53
N ILE A 646 -8.71 1.38 17.21
CA ILE A 646 -8.47 2.70 16.63
C ILE A 646 -9.46 3.74 17.18
N ARG A 647 -10.74 3.40 17.29
CA ARG A 647 -11.76 4.30 17.83
C ARG A 647 -11.47 4.65 19.28
N GLU A 648 -11.09 3.67 20.09
CA GLU A 648 -10.72 3.85 21.49
C GLU A 648 -9.48 4.73 21.64
N VAL A 649 -8.45 4.51 20.81
CA VAL A 649 -7.26 5.38 20.76
C VAL A 649 -7.65 6.82 20.41
N LEU A 650 -8.54 7.02 19.43
CA LEU A 650 -8.98 8.38 19.05
C LEU A 650 -9.79 9.05 20.17
N SER A 651 -10.63 8.29 20.89
CA SER A 651 -11.33 8.80 22.09
C SER A 651 -10.31 9.18 23.16
N THR A 652 -9.40 8.27 23.50
CA THR A 652 -8.33 8.48 24.48
C THR A 652 -7.45 9.68 24.12
N LEU A 653 -7.10 9.85 22.84
CA LEU A 653 -6.32 10.99 22.36
C LEU A 653 -7.08 12.31 22.56
N THR A 654 -8.39 12.32 22.27
CA THR A 654 -9.25 13.49 22.44
C THR A 654 -9.43 13.84 23.91
N GLU A 655 -9.66 12.85 24.77
CA GLU A 655 -9.75 12.98 26.22
C GLU A 655 -8.43 13.49 26.82
N THR A 656 -7.30 12.90 26.41
CA THR A 656 -5.96 13.31 26.83
C THR A 656 -5.70 14.75 26.43
N LEU A 657 -6.01 15.13 25.18
CA LEU A 657 -5.86 16.50 24.71
C LEU A 657 -6.72 17.47 25.54
N LEU A 658 -7.97 17.11 25.84
CA LEU A 658 -8.86 17.93 26.66
C LEU A 658 -8.35 18.08 28.09
N ILE A 659 -7.88 17.00 28.72
CA ILE A 659 -7.26 17.03 30.05
C ILE A 659 -6.03 17.95 30.02
N VAL A 660 -5.16 17.81 29.02
CA VAL A 660 -3.99 18.66 28.84
C VAL A 660 -4.39 20.13 28.68
N VAL A 661 -5.37 20.45 27.83
CA VAL A 661 -5.88 21.82 27.67
C VAL A 661 -6.35 22.40 29.01
N VAL A 662 -7.11 21.62 29.79
CA VAL A 662 -7.61 22.01 31.11
C VAL A 662 -6.46 22.24 32.07
N VAL A 663 -5.47 21.34 32.13
CA VAL A 663 -4.29 21.48 32.98
C VAL A 663 -3.49 22.74 32.61
N ILE A 664 -3.21 22.96 31.32
CA ILE A 664 -2.51 24.16 30.84
C ILE A 664 -3.28 25.43 31.21
N PHE A 665 -4.61 25.42 31.06
CA PHE A 665 -5.46 26.54 31.48
C PHE A 665 -5.38 26.80 32.99
N LEU A 666 -5.31 25.76 33.83
CA LEU A 666 -5.14 25.90 35.27
C LEU A 666 -3.76 26.43 35.68
N PHE A 667 -2.73 26.27 34.84
CA PHE A 667 -1.39 26.81 35.09
C PHE A 667 -1.20 28.24 34.55
N LEU A 668 -1.68 28.54 33.34
CA LEU A 668 -1.48 29.84 32.68
C LEU A 668 -2.61 30.84 32.96
N GLY A 669 -3.82 30.37 33.27
CA GLY A 669 -4.98 31.20 33.62
C GLY A 669 -5.53 32.12 32.51
N SER A 670 -4.95 32.09 31.31
CA SER A 670 -5.32 32.91 30.15
C SER A 670 -5.61 32.04 28.93
N PHE A 671 -6.82 32.17 28.36
CA PHE A 671 -7.24 31.41 27.18
C PHE A 671 -6.34 31.64 25.96
N ARG A 672 -5.77 32.85 25.82
CA ARG A 672 -4.86 33.18 24.71
C ARG A 672 -3.53 32.44 24.82
N SER A 673 -3.03 32.26 26.04
CA SER A 673 -1.79 31.56 26.31
C SER A 673 -1.96 30.05 26.08
N VAL A 674 -3.12 29.50 26.45
CA VAL A 674 -3.49 28.09 26.19
C VAL A 674 -3.60 27.80 24.69
N LEU A 675 -4.07 28.75 23.87
CA LEU A 675 -4.24 28.55 22.43
C LEU A 675 -2.92 28.21 21.71
N ILE A 676 -1.78 28.66 22.23
CA ILE A 676 -0.47 28.44 21.61
C ILE A 676 -0.09 26.94 21.68
N PRO A 677 0.01 26.28 22.86
CA PRO A 677 0.21 24.83 22.93
C PRO A 677 -0.90 24.03 22.23
N VAL A 678 -2.17 24.46 22.33
CA VAL A 678 -3.31 23.77 21.70
C VAL A 678 -3.17 23.68 20.18
N ILE A 679 -2.54 24.66 19.54
CA ILE A 679 -2.23 24.61 18.10
C ILE A 679 -0.91 23.90 17.83
N ALA A 680 0.08 24.02 18.72
CA ALA A 680 1.37 23.34 18.56
C ALA A 680 1.24 21.81 18.60
N ILE A 681 0.38 21.26 19.46
CA ILE A 681 0.20 19.80 19.60
C ILE A 681 -0.24 19.17 18.28
N PRO A 682 -1.37 19.52 17.65
CA PRO A 682 -1.81 18.83 16.44
C PRO A 682 -0.82 19.02 15.29
N VAL A 683 -0.18 20.19 15.16
CA VAL A 683 0.84 20.43 14.12
C VAL A 683 2.03 19.48 14.30
N SER A 684 2.49 19.28 15.54
CA SER A 684 3.60 18.37 15.83
C SER A 684 3.23 16.90 15.65
N LEU A 685 2.03 16.49 16.07
CA LEU A 685 1.55 15.11 15.86
C LEU A 685 1.37 14.80 14.36
N ILE A 686 0.75 15.72 13.61
CA ILE A 686 0.59 15.58 12.15
C ILE A 686 1.97 15.54 11.46
N GLY A 687 2.91 16.36 11.91
CA GLY A 687 4.29 16.31 11.42
C GLY A 687 5.03 15.02 11.77
N ALA A 688 4.72 14.39 12.91
CA ALA A 688 5.25 13.08 13.26
C ALA A 688 4.78 12.01 12.27
N VAL A 689 3.52 12.06 11.85
CA VAL A 689 2.96 11.16 10.82
C VAL A 689 3.66 11.35 9.47
N PHE A 690 4.06 12.57 9.13
CA PHE A 690 4.91 12.80 7.95
C PHE A 690 6.25 12.07 8.06
N LEU A 691 6.91 12.12 9.22
CA LEU A 691 8.17 11.38 9.44
C LEU A 691 7.96 9.86 9.40
N MET A 692 6.81 9.36 9.84
CA MET A 692 6.45 7.93 9.69
C MET A 692 6.41 7.54 8.21
N LEU A 693 5.82 8.37 7.34
CA LEU A 693 5.78 8.11 5.90
C LEU A 693 7.19 8.09 5.30
N VAL A 694 8.03 9.04 5.65
CA VAL A 694 9.43 9.09 5.17
C VAL A 694 10.23 7.87 5.63
N ALA A 695 9.94 7.36 6.84
CA ALA A 695 10.55 6.15 7.38
C ALA A 695 9.94 4.84 6.83
N GLY A 696 8.86 4.91 6.05
CA GLY A 696 8.17 3.73 5.51
C GLY A 696 7.40 2.93 6.56
N PHE A 697 6.99 3.56 7.65
CA PHE A 697 6.24 2.93 8.74
C PHE A 697 4.74 2.85 8.44
N THR A 698 3.99 2.27 9.37
CA THR A 698 2.55 2.07 9.23
C THR A 698 1.79 2.68 10.40
N ILE A 699 0.49 2.93 10.21
CA ILE A 699 -0.39 3.28 11.33
C ILE A 699 -0.80 1.94 11.96
N ASN A 700 -0.35 1.69 13.19
CA ASN A 700 -0.66 0.49 13.96
C ASN A 700 -0.83 0.83 15.43
N LEU A 701 -1.23 -0.15 16.24
CA LEU A 701 -1.52 0.07 17.66
C LEU A 701 -0.32 0.65 18.41
N LEU A 702 0.91 0.24 18.08
CA LEU A 702 2.13 0.75 18.72
C LEU A 702 2.46 2.17 18.28
N THR A 703 2.35 2.52 16.99
CA THR A 703 2.58 3.90 16.53
C THR A 703 1.49 4.86 17.01
N LEU A 704 0.25 4.39 17.11
CA LEU A 704 -0.85 5.12 17.74
C LEU A 704 -0.59 5.37 19.23
N LEU A 705 -0.13 4.36 19.97
CA LEU A 705 0.29 4.53 21.36
C LEU A 705 1.42 5.56 21.49
N ALA A 706 2.40 5.53 20.59
CA ALA A 706 3.48 6.53 20.54
C ALA A 706 2.91 7.94 20.33
N ILE A 707 1.93 8.10 19.44
CA ILE A 707 1.23 9.40 19.21
C ILE A 707 0.50 9.85 20.48
N VAL A 708 -0.25 8.99 21.16
CA VAL A 708 -0.93 9.34 22.42
C VAL A 708 0.07 9.77 23.50
N LEU A 709 1.14 9.00 23.72
CA LEU A 709 2.18 9.33 24.69
C LEU A 709 2.93 10.63 24.32
N SER A 710 3.11 10.88 23.03
CA SER A 710 3.79 12.09 22.57
C SER A 710 3.02 13.37 22.90
N VAL A 711 1.69 13.32 23.12
CA VAL A 711 0.91 14.50 23.51
C VAL A 711 1.51 15.17 24.74
N GLY A 712 1.85 14.42 25.78
CA GLY A 712 2.48 14.99 26.98
C GLY A 712 3.86 15.58 26.70
N LEU A 713 4.68 14.88 25.91
CA LEU A 713 6.06 15.26 25.63
C LEU A 713 6.19 16.47 24.70
N VAL A 714 5.30 16.58 23.71
CA VAL A 714 5.28 17.65 22.71
C VAL A 714 4.83 18.98 23.32
N VAL A 715 3.99 18.89 24.35
CA VAL A 715 3.42 20.06 25.01
C VAL A 715 4.46 20.84 25.81
N ASP A 716 5.41 20.13 26.42
CA ASP A 716 6.40 20.71 27.31
C ASP A 716 7.19 21.85 26.64
N ASP A 717 7.68 21.63 25.40
CA ASP A 717 8.47 22.64 24.68
C ASP A 717 7.65 23.92 24.40
N ALA A 718 6.38 23.76 24.03
CA ALA A 718 5.48 24.88 23.74
C ALA A 718 5.07 25.61 25.02
N ILE A 719 4.80 24.90 26.13
CA ILE A 719 4.51 25.50 27.43
C ILE A 719 5.69 26.33 27.91
N VAL A 720 6.90 25.74 27.92
CA VAL A 720 8.10 26.42 28.43
C VAL A 720 8.39 27.68 27.60
N MET A 721 8.18 27.63 26.29
CA MET A 721 8.28 28.82 25.45
C MET A 721 7.27 29.89 25.86
N VAL A 722 5.98 29.55 25.97
CA VAL A 722 4.92 30.50 26.33
C VAL A 722 5.13 31.11 27.71
N GLU A 723 5.50 30.29 28.70
CA GLU A 723 5.81 30.74 30.06
C GLU A 723 6.97 31.73 30.07
N ASN A 724 8.03 31.48 29.29
CA ASN A 724 9.13 32.42 29.20
C ASN A 724 8.79 33.71 28.43
N VAL A 725 7.91 33.65 27.42
CA VAL A 725 7.39 34.88 26.78
C VAL A 725 6.57 35.70 27.79
N GLU A 726 5.73 35.04 28.58
CA GLU A 726 4.96 35.70 29.65
C GLU A 726 5.87 36.31 30.70
N ARG A 727 6.92 35.61 31.15
CA ARG A 727 7.90 36.16 32.10
C ARG A 727 8.52 37.47 31.59
N HIS A 728 8.94 37.51 30.34
CA HIS A 728 9.50 38.71 29.72
C HIS A 728 8.48 39.84 29.49
N LEU A 729 7.21 39.51 29.28
CA LEU A 729 6.12 40.49 29.25
C LEU A 729 5.90 41.13 30.63
N HIS A 730 6.04 40.38 31.72
CA HIS A 730 5.97 40.92 33.08
C HIS A 730 7.14 41.84 33.42
N GLU A 731 8.32 41.59 32.83
CA GLU A 731 9.48 42.49 32.94
C GLU A 731 9.29 43.82 32.16
N GLY A 732 8.13 44.04 31.53
CA GLY A 732 7.79 45.28 30.84
C GLY A 732 8.24 45.35 29.38
N LYS A 733 8.71 44.23 28.80
CA LYS A 733 9.09 44.18 27.38
C LYS A 733 7.84 44.16 26.48
N THR A 734 7.98 44.67 25.24
CA THR A 734 6.90 44.56 24.24
C THR A 734 6.72 43.10 23.80
N PRO A 735 5.51 42.65 23.42
CA PRO A 735 5.25 41.24 23.06
C PRO A 735 6.21 40.66 22.03
N PHE A 736 6.58 41.48 21.05
CA PHE A 736 7.54 41.10 20.05
C PHE A 736 8.94 40.88 20.61
N ARG A 737 9.44 41.82 21.42
CA ARG A 737 10.78 41.73 22.02
C ARG A 737 10.86 40.62 23.06
N ALA A 738 9.78 40.45 23.84
CA ALA A 738 9.61 39.37 24.80
C ALA A 738 9.72 37.99 24.12
N ALA A 739 9.04 37.80 22.98
CA ALA A 739 9.11 36.55 22.23
C ALA A 739 10.52 36.22 21.71
N ILE A 740 11.27 37.23 21.24
CA ILE A 740 12.64 37.03 20.75
C ILE A 740 13.61 36.71 21.87
N ASP A 741 13.54 37.46 22.97
CA ASP A 741 14.42 37.23 24.11
C ASP A 741 14.14 35.86 24.73
N ALA A 742 12.86 35.47 24.86
CA ALA A 742 12.46 34.16 25.32
C ALA A 742 12.97 33.03 24.42
N ALA A 743 12.82 33.18 23.09
CA ALA A 743 13.32 32.19 22.14
C ALA A 743 14.85 32.06 22.23
N ARG A 744 15.60 33.16 22.30
CA ARG A 744 17.08 33.13 22.39
C ARG A 744 17.58 32.43 23.65
N GLU A 745 16.88 32.58 24.76
CA GLU A 745 17.22 31.91 26.01
C GLU A 745 16.90 30.40 25.95
N LEU A 746 15.77 30.03 25.32
CA LEU A 746 15.28 28.66 25.31
C LEU A 746 15.79 27.80 24.15
N VAL A 747 16.41 28.35 23.12
CA VAL A 747 17.01 27.58 22.02
C VAL A 747 17.94 26.47 22.54
N GLY A 748 18.83 26.79 23.48
CA GLY A 748 19.75 25.82 24.06
C GLY A 748 19.04 24.70 24.84
N PRO A 749 18.22 25.03 25.85
CA PRO A 749 17.43 24.06 26.61
C PRO A 749 16.51 23.19 25.76
N ILE A 750 15.72 23.76 24.85
CA ILE A 750 14.78 23.00 24.01
C ILE A 750 15.53 22.01 23.13
N ILE A 751 16.57 22.44 22.42
CA ILE A 751 17.39 21.52 21.60
C ILE A 751 18.01 20.42 22.48
N ALA A 752 18.50 20.76 23.67
CA ALA A 752 19.06 19.77 24.58
C ALA A 752 18.01 18.75 25.05
N MET A 753 16.79 19.16 25.36
CA MET A 753 15.70 18.26 25.73
C MET A 753 15.32 17.37 24.55
N THR A 754 15.07 17.94 23.37
CA THR A 754 14.74 17.22 22.14
C THR A 754 15.80 16.15 21.79
N VAL A 755 17.08 16.53 21.78
CA VAL A 755 18.18 15.60 21.48
C VAL A 755 18.31 14.52 22.56
N THR A 756 18.07 14.86 23.83
CA THR A 756 18.13 13.89 24.93
C THR A 756 17.07 12.81 24.77
N LEU A 757 15.81 13.20 24.50
CA LEU A 757 14.74 12.24 24.26
C LEU A 757 15.02 11.39 23.01
N ALA A 758 15.44 12.02 21.91
CA ALA A 758 15.80 11.29 20.69
C ALA A 758 16.94 10.27 20.95
N ALA A 759 17.96 10.65 21.73
CA ALA A 759 19.07 9.77 22.08
C ALA A 759 18.68 8.60 23.00
N VAL A 760 17.66 8.77 23.86
CA VAL A 760 17.14 7.68 24.70
C VAL A 760 16.35 6.66 23.88
N TYR A 761 15.58 7.10 22.88
CA TYR A 761 14.78 6.21 22.04
C TYR A 761 15.53 5.59 20.86
N ALA A 762 16.60 6.23 20.36
CA ALA A 762 17.39 5.70 19.25
C ALA A 762 17.94 4.27 19.46
N PRO A 763 18.48 3.89 20.64
CA PRO A 763 18.90 2.52 20.91
C PRO A 763 17.78 1.49 20.76
N VAL A 764 16.56 1.84 21.18
CA VAL A 764 15.37 0.98 21.07
C VAL A 764 15.02 0.76 19.60
N GLY A 765 15.06 1.82 18.78
CA GLY A 765 14.77 1.74 17.35
C GLY A 765 15.79 0.91 16.53
N ILE A 766 17.05 0.85 17.01
CA ILE A 766 18.15 0.11 16.37
C ILE A 766 18.28 -1.32 16.92
N GLN A 767 17.50 -1.67 17.95
CA GLN A 767 17.49 -3.02 18.50
C GLN A 767 17.07 -4.02 17.40
N GLY A 768 17.76 -5.17 17.35
CA GLY A 768 17.40 -6.30 16.48
C GLY A 768 16.44 -7.28 17.17
N GLY A 769 16.06 -8.34 16.47
CA GLY A 769 15.12 -9.33 17.01
C GLY A 769 13.66 -8.86 16.97
N LEU A 770 12.75 -9.71 17.47
CA LEU A 770 11.30 -9.47 17.47
C LEU A 770 10.95 -8.16 18.18
N THR A 771 11.50 -7.95 19.38
CA THR A 771 11.30 -6.71 20.16
C THR A 771 11.74 -5.48 19.36
N GLY A 772 12.87 -5.56 18.66
CA GLY A 772 13.34 -4.49 17.80
C GLY A 772 12.41 -4.19 16.63
N ALA A 773 11.92 -5.24 15.95
CA ALA A 773 10.98 -5.10 14.84
C ALA A 773 9.66 -4.45 15.27
N LEU A 774 9.14 -4.84 16.43
CA LEU A 774 7.88 -4.31 16.98
C LEU A 774 8.02 -2.88 17.52
N PHE A 775 9.08 -2.58 18.29
CA PHE A 775 9.23 -1.27 18.93
C PHE A 775 9.98 -0.22 18.10
N ARG A 776 10.51 -0.59 16.93
CA ARG A 776 11.18 0.36 16.02
C ARG A 776 10.24 1.48 15.59
N GLU A 777 9.06 1.12 15.08
CA GLU A 777 8.09 2.11 14.63
C GLU A 777 7.64 2.99 15.81
N PHE A 778 7.41 2.42 16.99
CA PHE A 778 7.09 3.15 18.22
C PHE A 778 8.18 4.19 18.58
N ALA A 779 9.44 3.76 18.69
CA ALA A 779 10.54 4.59 19.17
C ALA A 779 10.82 5.78 18.23
N PHE A 780 10.84 5.52 16.92
CA PHE A 780 11.10 6.56 15.93
C PHE A 780 9.90 7.49 15.70
N THR A 781 8.66 7.00 15.86
CA THR A 781 7.47 7.86 15.83
C THR A 781 7.49 8.85 17.00
N LEU A 782 7.80 8.36 18.20
CA LEU A 782 7.91 9.19 19.40
C LEU A 782 9.05 10.21 19.30
N ALA A 783 10.25 9.76 18.88
CA ALA A 783 11.38 10.64 18.66
C ALA A 783 11.10 11.68 17.57
N GLY A 784 10.43 11.28 16.48
CA GLY A 784 9.98 12.17 15.41
C GLY A 784 9.02 13.24 15.91
N ALA A 785 8.03 12.87 16.73
CA ALA A 785 7.08 13.81 17.32
C ALA A 785 7.78 14.88 18.19
N VAL A 786 8.76 14.47 19.01
CA VAL A 786 9.54 15.39 19.85
C VAL A 786 10.45 16.30 19.00
N ILE A 787 11.02 15.78 17.90
CA ILE A 787 11.83 16.60 16.96
C ILE A 787 10.97 17.66 16.28
N ILE A 788 9.80 17.29 15.77
CA ILE A 788 8.87 18.26 15.17
C ILE A 788 8.38 19.26 16.24
N SER A 789 8.12 18.79 17.46
CA SER A 789 7.80 19.65 18.61
C SER A 789 8.85 20.74 18.83
N GLY A 790 10.12 20.38 18.91
CA GLY A 790 11.20 21.35 19.07
C GLY A 790 11.24 22.39 17.94
N ILE A 791 10.99 21.97 16.70
CA ILE A 791 10.89 22.89 15.54
C ILE A 791 9.70 23.83 15.72
N VAL A 792 8.51 23.32 16.04
CA VAL A 792 7.28 24.10 16.24
C VAL A 792 7.40 25.05 17.45
N ALA A 793 8.04 24.61 18.53
CA ALA A 793 8.28 25.40 19.73
C ALA A 793 9.25 26.55 19.49
N LEU A 794 10.29 26.36 18.67
CA LEU A 794 11.26 27.42 18.36
C LEU A 794 10.82 28.36 17.22
N THR A 795 9.77 28.00 16.48
CA THR A 795 9.30 28.77 15.31
C THR A 795 7.89 29.31 15.51
N LEU A 796 6.89 28.44 15.52
CA LEU A 796 5.47 28.80 15.59
C LEU A 796 5.09 29.42 16.95
N SER A 797 5.57 28.84 18.05
CA SER A 797 5.20 29.27 19.41
C SER A 797 5.61 30.72 19.75
N PRO A 798 6.86 31.17 19.51
CA PRO A 798 7.24 32.57 19.76
C PRO A 798 6.56 33.53 18.77
N MET A 799 6.31 33.12 17.53
CA MET A 799 5.56 33.93 16.55
C MET A 799 4.13 34.17 17.04
N MET A 800 3.43 33.11 17.44
CA MET A 800 2.10 33.21 18.02
C MET A 800 2.10 34.00 19.34
N GLY A 801 3.09 33.77 20.20
CA GLY A 801 3.28 34.53 21.44
C GLY A 801 3.39 36.03 21.19
N SER A 802 4.15 36.44 20.17
CA SER A 802 4.33 37.86 19.82
C SER A 802 3.04 38.55 19.33
N LYS A 803 2.08 37.79 18.78
CA LYS A 803 0.82 38.30 18.22
C LYS A 803 -0.37 38.15 19.15
N LEU A 804 -0.42 37.08 19.93
CA LEU A 804 -1.57 36.70 20.76
C LEU A 804 -1.44 37.19 22.20
N LEU A 805 -0.24 37.18 22.79
CA LEU A 805 -0.04 37.58 24.19
C LEU A 805 -0.01 39.10 24.32
N ARG A 806 -0.66 39.62 25.36
CA ARG A 806 -0.71 41.07 25.66
C ARG A 806 -0.12 41.37 27.04
N THR A 807 0.45 42.56 27.17
CA THR A 807 0.90 43.11 28.45
C THR A 807 -0.31 43.32 29.38
N GLY A 808 -0.24 42.72 30.58
CA GLY A 808 -1.27 42.84 31.63
C GLY A 808 -2.35 41.75 31.66
N ASP A 809 -2.31 40.76 30.76
CA ASP A 809 -3.27 39.62 30.75
C ASP A 809 -3.12 38.71 32.00
N THR A 810 -1.96 38.74 32.66
CA THR A 810 -1.58 37.88 33.80
C THR A 810 -1.78 38.51 35.18
N GLU A 811 -2.06 39.81 35.27
CA GLU A 811 -2.20 40.54 36.54
C GLU A 811 -3.65 40.57 37.07
N ARG A 812 -4.64 40.25 36.22
CA ARG A 812 -6.07 40.39 36.51
C ARG A 812 -6.81 39.06 36.37
N GLY A 813 -7.87 38.87 37.16
CA GLY A 813 -8.74 37.69 37.09
C GLY A 813 -8.10 36.41 37.66
N PHE A 814 -8.43 35.27 37.05
CA PHE A 814 -8.01 33.93 37.49
C PHE A 814 -6.49 33.72 37.37
N ALA A 815 -5.87 34.20 36.28
CA ALA A 815 -4.42 34.17 36.08
C ALA A 815 -3.65 34.85 37.23
N GLY A 816 -4.12 36.03 37.66
CA GLY A 816 -3.51 36.75 38.79
C GLY A 816 -3.68 36.05 40.14
N TRP A 817 -4.73 35.23 40.33
CA TRP A 817 -4.89 34.39 41.52
C TRP A 817 -3.93 33.20 41.50
N ILE A 818 -3.81 32.51 40.36
CA ILE A 818 -2.86 31.41 40.17
C ILE A 818 -1.43 31.88 40.46
N ASN A 819 -1.02 32.99 39.87
CA ASN A 819 0.34 33.51 40.02
C ASN A 819 0.70 33.80 41.51
N ARG A 820 -0.22 34.40 42.28
CA ARG A 820 -0.01 34.63 43.73
C ARG A 820 0.10 33.34 44.54
N ARG A 821 -0.66 32.31 44.18
CA ARG A 821 -0.57 30.98 44.81
C ARG A 821 0.73 30.29 44.41
N PHE A 822 1.12 30.34 43.14
CA PHE A 822 2.37 29.81 42.64
C PHE A 822 3.58 30.46 43.32
N GLU A 823 3.55 31.78 43.54
CA GLU A 823 4.57 32.50 44.29
C GLU A 823 4.70 32.02 45.75
N SER A 824 3.59 31.61 46.35
CA SER A 824 3.58 31.04 47.71
C SER A 824 4.19 29.63 47.72
N VAL A 825 3.89 28.83 46.70
CA VAL A 825 4.49 27.50 46.49
C VAL A 825 5.98 27.61 46.20
N ARG A 826 6.40 28.53 45.32
CA ARG A 826 7.81 28.81 44.99
C ARG A 826 8.61 29.14 46.25
N ARG A 827 8.12 30.08 47.08
CA ARG A 827 8.77 30.44 48.35
C ARG A 827 8.81 29.28 49.36
N LEU A 828 7.84 28.37 49.33
CA LEU A 828 7.87 27.16 50.16
C LEU A 828 8.92 26.17 49.63
N TYR A 829 8.95 25.94 48.33
CA TYR A 829 9.93 25.10 47.66
C TYR A 829 11.36 25.60 47.88
N GLU A 830 11.62 26.90 47.71
CA GLU A 830 12.94 27.51 47.97
C GLU A 830 13.39 27.31 49.42
N ARG A 831 12.48 27.47 50.39
CA ARG A 831 12.77 27.22 51.80
C ARG A 831 13.07 25.74 52.07
N ALA A 832 12.28 24.84 51.49
CA ALA A 832 12.49 23.40 51.61
C ALA A 832 13.82 22.98 50.98
N LEU A 833 14.11 23.44 49.76
CA LEU A 833 15.36 23.19 49.04
C LEU A 833 16.56 23.71 49.82
N ALA A 834 16.50 24.95 50.33
CA ALA A 834 17.56 25.53 51.15
C ALA A 834 17.79 24.73 52.44
N SER A 835 16.73 24.22 53.07
CA SER A 835 16.82 23.34 54.24
C SER A 835 17.45 21.98 53.89
N THR A 836 17.01 21.35 52.80
CA THR A 836 17.51 20.06 52.33
C THR A 836 18.98 20.13 51.92
N LEU A 837 19.39 21.21 51.23
CA LEU A 837 20.76 21.45 50.82
C LEU A 837 21.72 21.72 51.99
N ARG A 838 21.22 22.01 53.20
CA ARG A 838 22.03 22.07 54.43
C ARG A 838 22.39 20.68 54.96
N TYR A 839 21.57 19.67 54.71
CA TYR A 839 21.78 18.28 55.14
C TYR A 839 22.26 17.37 54.00
N ARG A 840 23.25 17.83 53.21
CA ARG A 840 23.76 17.09 52.03
C ARG A 840 24.13 15.62 52.29
N PRO A 841 24.81 15.25 53.41
CA PRO A 841 25.15 13.85 53.66
C PRO A 841 23.93 12.95 53.79
N VAL A 842 22.85 13.44 54.41
CA VAL A 842 21.58 12.71 54.55
C VAL A 842 20.93 12.53 53.18
N VAL A 843 20.93 13.57 52.35
CA VAL A 843 20.39 13.51 50.97
C VAL A 843 21.13 12.48 50.13
N PHE A 844 22.47 12.48 50.16
CA PHE A 844 23.26 11.46 49.47
C PHE A 844 23.01 10.06 50.03
N GLY A 845 22.90 9.90 51.36
CA GLY A 845 22.57 8.63 51.99
C GLY A 845 21.21 8.08 51.53
N VAL A 846 20.17 8.92 51.50
CA VAL A 846 18.84 8.54 51.01
C VAL A 846 18.90 8.15 49.53
N TRP A 847 19.61 8.91 48.68
CA TRP A 847 19.76 8.57 47.27
C TRP A 847 20.54 7.28 47.03
N VAL A 848 21.55 6.98 47.86
CA VAL A 848 22.25 5.68 47.83
C VAL A 848 21.29 4.56 48.22
N ILE A 849 20.48 4.73 49.26
CA ILE A 849 19.46 3.74 49.64
C ILE A 849 18.45 3.53 48.51
N VAL A 850 17.93 4.60 47.91
CA VAL A 850 17.01 4.51 46.77
C VAL A 850 17.66 3.77 45.60
N ALA A 851 18.92 4.09 45.27
CA ALA A 851 19.67 3.41 44.22
C ALA A 851 19.87 1.91 44.53
N LEU A 852 20.12 1.56 45.79
CA LEU A 852 20.22 0.17 46.23
C LEU A 852 18.87 -0.56 46.15
N LEU A 853 17.74 0.12 46.40
CA LEU A 853 16.40 -0.44 46.29
C LEU A 853 15.95 -0.71 44.84
N VAL A 854 16.58 -0.11 43.84
CA VAL A 854 16.30 -0.43 42.42
C VAL A 854 16.61 -1.90 42.11
N VAL A 855 17.65 -2.48 42.72
CA VAL A 855 18.05 -3.88 42.48
C VAL A 855 16.98 -4.89 42.95
N PRO A 856 16.52 -4.87 44.22
CA PRO A 856 15.45 -5.76 44.65
C PRO A 856 14.15 -5.48 43.88
N PHE A 857 13.80 -4.22 43.59
CA PHE A 857 12.61 -3.94 42.76
C PHE A 857 12.70 -4.56 41.36
N TYR A 858 13.87 -4.54 40.72
CA TYR A 858 14.06 -5.18 39.42
C TYR A 858 14.05 -6.73 39.49
N ILE A 859 14.62 -7.32 40.55
CA ILE A 859 14.67 -8.78 40.73
C ILE A 859 13.30 -9.35 41.08
N PHE A 860 12.52 -8.66 41.91
CA PHE A 860 11.19 -9.11 42.34
C PHE A 860 10.06 -8.73 41.37
N SER A 861 10.34 -7.89 40.37
CA SER A 861 9.36 -7.59 39.32
C SER A 861 9.09 -8.82 38.46
N GLN A 862 7.81 -9.12 38.26
CA GLN A 862 7.39 -10.09 37.26
C GLN A 862 7.78 -9.59 35.86
N ARG A 863 8.08 -10.52 34.95
CA ARG A 863 8.50 -10.24 33.57
C ARG A 863 7.51 -10.90 32.61
N GLU A 864 6.94 -10.10 31.74
CA GLU A 864 6.08 -10.53 30.64
C GLU A 864 6.47 -9.78 29.37
N LEU A 865 6.20 -10.35 28.20
CA LEU A 865 6.53 -9.71 26.92
C LEU A 865 5.54 -8.60 26.56
N ALA A 866 4.25 -8.88 26.73
CA ALA A 866 3.14 -7.95 26.57
C ALA A 866 1.93 -8.49 27.36
N PRO A 867 1.06 -7.61 27.90
CA PRO A 867 -0.17 -8.04 28.56
C PRO A 867 -1.13 -8.67 27.55
N ALA A 868 -1.90 -9.67 27.98
CA ALA A 868 -2.92 -10.29 27.12
C ALA A 868 -4.05 -9.30 26.82
N GLU A 869 -4.41 -9.18 25.53
CA GLU A 869 -5.48 -8.30 25.07
C GLU A 869 -6.79 -9.07 24.85
N ASP A 870 -7.91 -8.39 25.05
CA ASP A 870 -9.22 -8.96 24.75
C ASP A 870 -9.62 -8.63 23.30
N GLN A 871 -9.38 -9.59 22.41
CA GLN A 871 -9.73 -9.48 20.98
C GLN A 871 -11.16 -9.96 20.66
N GLY A 872 -12.00 -10.20 21.68
CA GLY A 872 -13.39 -10.60 21.49
C GLY A 872 -13.59 -12.02 20.96
N VAL A 873 -12.60 -12.89 21.10
CA VAL A 873 -12.68 -14.29 20.66
C VAL A 873 -11.94 -15.21 21.62
N VAL A 874 -12.50 -16.40 21.83
CA VAL A 874 -11.82 -17.53 22.50
C VAL A 874 -11.83 -18.70 21.53
N PHE A 875 -10.66 -19.05 21.02
CA PHE A 875 -10.47 -20.23 20.18
C PHE A 875 -10.45 -21.50 21.04
N GLY A 876 -10.81 -22.61 20.41
CA GLY A 876 -10.71 -23.96 20.94
C GLY A 876 -10.07 -24.84 19.89
N VAL A 877 -8.88 -25.36 20.20
CA VAL A 877 -8.25 -26.40 19.38
C VAL A 877 -8.72 -27.75 19.91
N LEU A 878 -9.38 -28.53 19.06
CA LEU A 878 -9.84 -29.88 19.37
C LEU A 878 -8.77 -30.86 18.91
N GLN A 879 -8.33 -31.74 19.80
CA GLN A 879 -7.50 -32.89 19.48
C GLN A 879 -8.31 -34.16 19.72
N ALA A 880 -8.49 -34.97 18.69
CA ALA A 880 -9.14 -36.27 18.80
C ALA A 880 -8.09 -37.39 18.97
N SER A 881 -8.57 -38.60 19.23
CA SER A 881 -7.71 -39.79 19.17
C SER A 881 -7.21 -40.02 17.73
N PRO A 882 -5.97 -40.48 17.50
CA PRO A 882 -5.44 -40.72 16.15
C PRO A 882 -6.22 -41.73 15.29
N ASN A 883 -7.06 -42.56 15.92
CA ASN A 883 -7.95 -43.52 15.26
C ASN A 883 -9.42 -43.08 15.24
N SER A 884 -9.71 -41.84 15.61
CA SER A 884 -11.07 -41.29 15.61
C SER A 884 -11.58 -41.14 14.19
N THR A 885 -12.87 -41.42 13.99
CA THR A 885 -13.57 -41.09 12.74
C THR A 885 -14.13 -39.68 12.81
N LEU A 886 -14.41 -39.07 11.66
CA LEU A 886 -15.09 -37.78 11.64
C LEU A 886 -16.41 -37.79 12.41
N ASP A 887 -17.19 -38.87 12.32
CA ASP A 887 -18.48 -38.97 13.04
C ASP A 887 -18.31 -39.04 14.56
N GLN A 888 -17.25 -39.69 15.03
CA GLN A 888 -16.89 -39.66 16.45
C GLN A 888 -16.47 -38.25 16.86
N THR A 889 -15.61 -37.59 16.10
CA THR A 889 -15.15 -36.23 16.44
C THR A 889 -16.31 -35.22 16.40
N LYS A 890 -17.21 -35.31 15.42
CA LYS A 890 -18.45 -34.51 15.33
C LYS A 890 -19.33 -34.64 16.57
N LEU A 891 -19.51 -35.85 17.10
CA LEU A 891 -20.30 -36.08 18.30
C LEU A 891 -19.77 -35.26 19.47
N PHE A 892 -18.46 -35.27 19.69
CA PHE A 892 -17.85 -34.50 20.78
C PHE A 892 -17.73 -33.00 20.46
N ALA A 893 -17.51 -32.62 19.20
CA ALA A 893 -17.54 -31.23 18.77
C ALA A 893 -18.90 -30.57 19.05
N SER A 894 -20.01 -31.31 18.93
CA SER A 894 -21.33 -30.79 19.33
C SER A 894 -21.42 -30.46 20.83
N GLN A 895 -20.76 -31.23 21.69
CA GLN A 895 -20.69 -30.92 23.13
C GLN A 895 -19.82 -29.68 23.41
N VAL A 896 -18.77 -29.45 22.59
CA VAL A 896 -17.98 -28.21 22.66
C VAL A 896 -18.84 -27.00 22.31
N TYR A 897 -19.69 -27.13 21.29
CA TYR A 897 -20.65 -26.09 20.93
C TYR A 897 -21.60 -25.78 22.10
N ASP A 898 -22.16 -26.80 22.75
CA ASP A 898 -23.07 -26.61 23.88
C ASP A 898 -22.42 -25.86 25.04
N VAL A 899 -21.14 -26.14 25.32
CA VAL A 899 -20.35 -25.42 26.34
C VAL A 899 -20.19 -23.95 25.98
N TYR A 900 -19.82 -23.64 24.74
CA TYR A 900 -19.67 -22.25 24.32
C TYR A 900 -21.01 -21.51 24.23
N HIS A 901 -22.06 -22.18 23.78
CA HIS A 901 -23.42 -21.62 23.65
C HIS A 901 -24.05 -21.32 25.02
N ALA A 902 -23.62 -22.01 26.08
CA ALA A 902 -24.07 -21.72 27.44
C ALA A 902 -23.63 -20.34 27.96
N PHE A 903 -22.63 -19.69 27.35
CA PHE A 903 -22.21 -18.34 27.74
C PHE A 903 -23.09 -17.27 27.06
N PRO A 904 -23.80 -16.43 27.83
CA PRO A 904 -24.63 -15.36 27.26
C PRO A 904 -23.81 -14.27 26.54
N GLU A 905 -22.51 -14.20 26.81
CA GLU A 905 -21.56 -13.32 26.14
C GLU A 905 -21.16 -13.81 24.74
N ALA A 906 -21.47 -15.06 24.36
CA ALA A 906 -21.21 -15.56 23.01
C ALA A 906 -22.18 -14.94 21.99
N GLU A 907 -21.64 -14.40 20.90
CA GLU A 907 -22.41 -13.87 19.76
C GLU A 907 -22.53 -14.92 18.66
N SER A 908 -21.42 -15.57 18.33
CA SER A 908 -21.39 -16.62 17.34
C SER A 908 -20.37 -17.71 17.70
N ILE A 909 -20.63 -18.93 17.23
CA ILE A 909 -19.75 -20.08 17.44
C ILE A 909 -19.48 -20.70 16.08
N PHE A 910 -18.21 -20.94 15.81
CA PHE A 910 -17.79 -21.59 14.58
C PHE A 910 -16.91 -22.80 14.90
N GLN A 911 -17.02 -23.84 14.08
CA GLN A 911 -16.29 -25.09 14.25
C GLN A 911 -15.95 -25.67 12.89
N ILE A 912 -14.71 -26.11 12.74
CA ILE A 912 -14.17 -26.87 11.63
C ILE A 912 -13.62 -28.14 12.25
N THR A 913 -14.16 -29.29 11.87
CA THR A 913 -13.85 -30.58 12.50
C THR A 913 -13.36 -31.55 11.44
N ASP A 914 -12.32 -32.29 11.76
CA ASP A 914 -11.73 -33.35 10.96
C ASP A 914 -11.63 -34.65 11.80
N PRO A 915 -11.24 -35.80 11.24
CA PRO A 915 -11.05 -37.04 12.01
C PRO A 915 -10.04 -36.89 13.15
N THR A 916 -8.96 -36.14 12.94
CA THR A 916 -7.84 -36.00 13.88
C THR A 916 -8.06 -34.91 14.94
N GLY A 917 -9.07 -34.06 14.77
CA GLY A 917 -9.32 -32.93 15.65
C GLY A 917 -10.22 -31.88 15.04
N GLY A 918 -9.90 -30.62 15.30
CA GLY A 918 -10.64 -29.50 14.74
C GLY A 918 -10.21 -28.17 15.33
N PHE A 919 -10.71 -27.11 14.72
CA PHE A 919 -10.53 -25.75 15.16
C PHE A 919 -11.89 -25.08 15.25
N GLY A 920 -12.13 -24.37 16.35
CA GLY A 920 -13.34 -23.60 16.50
C GLY A 920 -13.16 -22.50 17.53
N GLY A 921 -14.25 -21.85 17.89
CA GLY A 921 -14.22 -20.86 18.95
C GLY A 921 -15.55 -20.17 19.11
N MET A 922 -15.64 -19.41 20.20
CA MET A 922 -16.72 -18.45 20.41
C MET A 922 -16.20 -17.05 20.10
N VAL A 923 -16.91 -16.35 19.21
CA VAL A 923 -16.79 -14.90 19.06
C VAL A 923 -17.74 -14.29 20.08
N THR A 924 -17.22 -13.41 20.91
CA THR A 924 -17.97 -12.73 21.96
C THR A 924 -18.64 -11.49 21.42
N LYS A 925 -19.74 -11.07 22.07
CA LYS A 925 -20.35 -9.76 21.84
C LYS A 925 -19.33 -8.62 22.04
N PRO A 926 -19.55 -7.44 21.42
CA PRO A 926 -18.72 -6.27 21.63
C PRO A 926 -18.51 -5.97 23.12
N TRP A 927 -17.33 -5.44 23.48
CA TRP A 927 -16.95 -5.18 24.87
C TRP A 927 -17.98 -4.32 25.63
N SER A 928 -18.65 -3.39 24.95
CA SER A 928 -19.71 -2.54 25.51
C SER A 928 -20.97 -3.29 25.96
N GLU A 929 -21.21 -4.49 25.44
CA GLU A 929 -22.42 -5.29 25.70
C GLU A 929 -22.18 -6.47 26.65
N ARG A 930 -20.95 -6.65 27.14
CA ARG A 930 -20.59 -7.76 28.03
C ARG A 930 -19.87 -7.29 29.28
N HIS A 931 -19.97 -8.09 30.34
CA HIS A 931 -19.31 -7.80 31.63
C HIS A 931 -18.07 -8.66 31.88
N LYS A 932 -17.95 -9.80 31.20
CA LYS A 932 -16.81 -10.72 31.34
C LYS A 932 -15.81 -10.52 30.22
N THR A 933 -14.54 -10.66 30.56
CA THR A 933 -13.44 -10.60 29.58
C THR A 933 -13.29 -11.93 28.85
N ALA A 934 -12.70 -11.94 27.65
CA ALA A 934 -12.37 -13.17 26.93
C ALA A 934 -11.42 -14.06 27.77
N GLN A 935 -10.50 -13.46 28.54
CA GLN A 935 -9.64 -14.20 29.46
C GLN A 935 -10.42 -14.89 30.59
N GLN A 936 -11.44 -14.21 31.14
CA GLN A 936 -12.32 -14.80 32.16
C GLN A 936 -13.18 -15.92 31.55
N LEU A 937 -13.69 -15.72 30.34
CA LEU A 937 -14.46 -16.72 29.60
C LEU A 937 -13.59 -17.94 29.23
N LEU A 938 -12.34 -17.73 28.84
CA LEU A 938 -11.35 -18.80 28.62
C LEU A 938 -11.20 -19.65 29.87
N ILE A 939 -10.88 -19.03 31.03
CA ILE A 939 -10.70 -19.75 32.30
C ILE A 939 -11.99 -20.49 32.71
N GLN A 940 -13.16 -19.86 32.53
CA GLN A 940 -14.45 -20.47 32.85
C GLN A 940 -14.82 -21.61 31.90
N SER A 941 -14.40 -21.56 30.63
CA SER A 941 -14.64 -22.61 29.64
C SER A 941 -13.74 -23.82 29.84
N THR A 942 -12.52 -23.67 30.36
CA THR A 942 -11.56 -24.77 30.54
C THR A 942 -12.11 -25.93 31.37
N GLY A 943 -12.82 -25.63 32.46
CA GLY A 943 -13.36 -26.66 33.36
C GLY A 943 -14.47 -27.53 32.74
N PRO A 944 -15.51 -26.94 32.13
CA PRO A 944 -16.50 -27.69 31.35
C PRO A 944 -15.91 -28.42 30.15
N LEU A 945 -15.00 -27.77 29.40
CA LEU A 945 -14.37 -28.36 28.22
C LEU A 945 -13.50 -29.59 28.57
N SER A 946 -12.80 -29.56 29.71
CA SER A 946 -11.96 -30.69 30.14
C SER A 946 -12.75 -31.94 30.54
N LYS A 947 -14.08 -31.86 30.67
CA LYS A 947 -14.95 -33.01 31.00
C LYS A 947 -15.38 -33.81 29.77
N ILE A 948 -15.12 -33.30 28.57
CA ILE A 948 -15.47 -33.97 27.32
C ILE A 948 -14.47 -35.12 27.12
N ALA A 949 -14.94 -36.36 27.22
CA ALA A 949 -14.06 -37.52 27.28
C ALA A 949 -13.41 -37.89 25.92
N GLY A 950 -14.08 -37.59 24.80
CA GLY A 950 -13.67 -38.09 23.49
C GLY A 950 -12.79 -37.15 22.66
N VAL A 951 -12.66 -35.88 23.06
CA VAL A 951 -11.75 -34.92 22.45
C VAL A 951 -11.12 -34.07 23.55
N ARG A 952 -9.84 -33.73 23.39
CA ARG A 952 -9.17 -32.77 24.24
C ARG A 952 -9.34 -31.40 23.62
N VAL A 953 -10.02 -30.49 24.33
CA VAL A 953 -10.20 -29.11 23.87
C VAL A 953 -9.24 -28.20 24.61
N ILE A 954 -8.48 -27.42 23.85
CA ILE A 954 -7.51 -26.46 24.37
C ILE A 954 -8.05 -25.06 24.06
N PRO A 955 -8.71 -24.40 25.03
CA PRO A 955 -9.15 -23.03 24.86
C PRO A 955 -7.96 -22.08 24.91
N LEU A 956 -7.85 -21.18 23.94
CA LEU A 956 -6.79 -20.19 23.84
C LEU A 956 -7.33 -18.86 23.30
N THR A 957 -6.75 -17.76 23.76
CA THR A 957 -6.97 -16.43 23.18
C THR A 957 -5.84 -16.12 22.19
N PRO A 958 -6.08 -15.28 21.16
CA PRO A 958 -5.00 -14.81 20.30
C PRO A 958 -3.85 -14.20 21.12
N PRO A 959 -2.59 -14.40 20.73
CA PRO A 959 -1.47 -13.79 21.43
C PRO A 959 -1.48 -12.26 21.27
N PRO A 960 -0.98 -11.51 22.29
CA PRO A 960 -0.97 -10.04 22.25
C PRO A 960 0.06 -9.45 21.25
N LEU A 961 1.03 -10.26 20.83
CA LEU A 961 2.00 -9.89 19.81
C LEU A 961 2.10 -11.05 18.80
N PRO A 962 2.29 -10.75 17.50
CA PRO A 962 2.40 -11.78 16.48
C PRO A 962 3.68 -12.59 16.71
N GLY A 963 3.55 -13.91 16.68
CA GLY A 963 4.62 -14.88 16.88
C GLY A 963 4.67 -15.90 15.74
N GLY A 964 5.76 -16.66 15.66
CA GLY A 964 5.94 -17.71 14.66
C GLY A 964 5.38 -19.08 15.05
N GLY A 965 4.86 -19.24 16.28
CA GLY A 965 4.39 -20.50 16.83
C GLY A 965 2.92 -20.47 17.26
N ASN A 966 2.31 -21.64 17.43
CA ASN A 966 0.90 -21.81 17.77
C ASN A 966 0.62 -21.68 19.28
N PHE A 967 1.64 -21.90 20.11
CA PHE A 967 1.55 -21.79 21.57
C PHE A 967 2.48 -20.70 22.11
N PRO A 968 2.26 -20.22 23.36
CA PRO A 968 3.15 -19.22 23.97
C PRO A 968 4.61 -19.67 24.10
N VAL A 969 4.87 -20.98 24.20
CA VAL A 969 6.20 -21.57 24.31
C VAL A 969 6.26 -22.86 23.50
N ASP A 970 7.10 -22.87 22.46
CA ASP A 970 7.38 -24.03 21.63
C ASP A 970 8.87 -24.41 21.75
N PHE A 971 9.17 -25.72 21.77
CA PHE A 971 10.55 -26.22 21.85
C PHE A 971 10.78 -27.37 20.88
N VAL A 972 11.77 -27.23 20.00
CA VAL A 972 12.15 -28.27 19.04
C VAL A 972 13.30 -29.10 19.60
N ILE A 973 13.08 -30.41 19.74
CA ILE A 973 14.10 -31.37 20.17
C ILE A 973 14.76 -31.96 18.93
N ALA A 974 15.95 -31.46 18.58
CA ALA A 974 16.74 -32.00 17.46
C ALA A 974 17.68 -33.12 17.94
N SER A 975 17.64 -34.26 17.28
CA SER A 975 18.57 -35.37 17.53
C SER A 975 18.76 -36.21 16.26
N ALA A 976 19.90 -36.89 16.16
CA ALA A 976 20.15 -37.92 15.15
C ALA A 976 19.66 -39.32 15.59
N ALA A 977 19.06 -39.43 16.78
CA ALA A 977 18.54 -40.69 17.32
C ALA A 977 17.24 -41.14 16.61
N GLU A 978 16.91 -42.42 16.75
CA GLU A 978 15.64 -42.97 16.27
C GLU A 978 14.44 -42.22 16.87
N PRO A 979 13.37 -41.91 16.10
CA PRO A 979 12.30 -41.07 16.60
C PRO A 979 11.52 -41.70 17.78
N GLN A 980 11.52 -43.02 17.92
CA GLN A 980 10.96 -43.69 19.10
C GLN A 980 11.68 -43.31 20.39
N GLN A 981 13.01 -43.12 20.36
CA GLN A 981 13.79 -42.67 21.51
C GLN A 981 13.52 -41.19 21.81
N LEU A 982 13.36 -40.38 20.77
CA LEU A 982 12.97 -38.98 20.90
C LEU A 982 11.59 -38.84 21.55
N ALA A 983 10.61 -39.67 21.18
CA ALA A 983 9.28 -39.66 21.78
C ALA A 983 9.32 -40.00 23.27
N GLN A 984 10.16 -40.96 23.69
CA GLN A 984 10.34 -41.27 25.11
C GLN A 984 10.90 -40.07 25.88
N PHE A 985 11.93 -39.43 25.34
CA PHE A 985 12.53 -38.24 25.95
C PHE A 985 11.57 -37.05 26.00
N ALA A 986 10.83 -36.80 24.92
CA ALA A 986 9.82 -35.74 24.85
C ALA A 986 8.70 -35.95 25.88
N ASN A 987 8.21 -37.18 26.02
CA ASN A 987 7.20 -37.52 27.04
C ASN A 987 7.73 -37.35 28.47
N GLU A 988 9.01 -37.67 28.72
CA GLU A 988 9.63 -37.40 30.01
C GLU A 988 9.72 -35.89 30.29
N LEU A 989 10.05 -35.08 29.28
CA LEU A 989 10.08 -33.62 29.37
C LEU A 989 8.68 -33.06 29.69
N VAL A 990 7.65 -33.53 28.98
CA VAL A 990 6.24 -33.15 29.22
C VAL A 990 5.82 -33.51 30.65
N LYS A 991 6.17 -34.72 31.12
CA LYS A 991 5.86 -35.15 32.50
C LYS A 991 6.54 -34.25 33.54
N ARG A 992 7.81 -33.90 33.34
CA ARG A 992 8.53 -32.97 34.21
C ARG A 992 7.95 -31.56 34.16
N ALA A 993 7.49 -31.11 32.99
CA ALA A 993 6.81 -29.82 32.82
C ALA A 993 5.52 -29.76 33.67
N PHE A 994 4.68 -30.80 33.63
CA PHE A 994 3.50 -30.88 34.51
C PHE A 994 3.85 -30.94 35.99
N GLN A 995 4.88 -31.71 36.36
CA GLN A 995 5.32 -31.82 37.77
C GLN A 995 5.88 -30.51 38.33
N SER A 996 6.39 -29.61 37.48
CA SER A 996 6.93 -28.32 37.92
C SER A 996 5.86 -27.38 38.48
N GLY A 997 4.57 -27.58 38.14
CA GLY A 997 3.49 -26.67 38.48
C GLY A 997 3.54 -25.32 37.75
N MET A 998 4.52 -25.09 36.86
CA MET A 998 4.66 -23.86 36.09
C MET A 998 3.79 -23.84 34.83
N PHE A 999 3.40 -25.01 34.34
CA PHE A 999 2.65 -25.18 33.10
C PHE A 999 1.26 -25.73 33.39
N ILE A 1000 0.23 -25.05 32.88
CA ILE A 1000 -1.15 -25.54 32.89
C ILE A 1000 -1.30 -26.67 31.86
N TYR A 1001 -0.47 -26.66 30.82
CA TYR A 1001 -0.47 -27.59 29.70
C TYR A 1001 0.94 -27.78 29.16
N ALA A 1002 1.28 -29.02 28.82
CA ALA A 1002 2.41 -29.40 28.00
C ALA A 1002 2.00 -30.62 27.15
N ASP A 1003 2.45 -30.70 25.90
CA ASP A 1003 2.25 -31.86 25.03
C ASP A 1003 3.46 -32.05 24.12
N SER A 1004 3.57 -33.22 23.51
CA SER A 1004 4.56 -33.50 22.47
C SER A 1004 3.84 -33.86 21.17
N ASP A 1005 4.27 -33.26 20.06
CA ASP A 1005 3.69 -33.54 18.75
C ASP A 1005 4.11 -34.92 18.19
N LEU A 1006 5.20 -35.51 18.70
CA LEU A 1006 5.70 -36.80 18.26
C LEU A 1006 5.00 -37.95 19.01
N LYS A 1007 4.06 -38.62 18.34
CA LYS A 1007 3.25 -39.72 18.89
C LYS A 1007 3.36 -40.99 18.03
N PHE A 1008 3.30 -42.15 18.68
CA PHE A 1008 3.37 -43.50 18.08
C PHE A 1008 2.19 -44.36 18.52
N ASP A 1009 1.00 -43.78 18.53
CA ASP A 1009 -0.24 -44.34 19.06
C ASP A 1009 -1.29 -44.63 17.98
N GLN A 1010 -1.02 -44.25 16.72
CA GLN A 1010 -1.89 -44.59 15.60
C GLN A 1010 -1.76 -46.08 15.25
N PRO A 1011 -2.86 -46.87 15.31
CA PRO A 1011 -2.82 -48.27 14.92
C PRO A 1011 -2.58 -48.40 13.42
N GLN A 1012 -1.64 -49.26 13.04
CA GLN A 1012 -1.29 -49.55 11.65
C GLN A 1012 -1.38 -51.06 11.39
N ALA A 1013 -1.87 -51.42 10.20
CA ALA A 1013 -1.89 -52.80 9.73
C ALA A 1013 -1.04 -52.90 8.45
N GLU A 1014 -0.02 -53.76 8.48
CA GLU A 1014 0.82 -54.02 7.31
C GLU A 1014 0.34 -55.28 6.59
N VAL A 1015 0.08 -55.16 5.29
CA VAL A 1015 -0.26 -56.32 4.44
C VAL A 1015 1.04 -56.88 3.86
N VAL A 1016 1.52 -57.97 4.45
CA VAL A 1016 2.73 -58.66 4.00
C VAL A 1016 2.38 -59.71 2.95
N PHE A 1017 2.84 -59.49 1.71
CA PHE A 1017 2.65 -60.45 0.61
C PHE A 1017 3.73 -61.54 0.60
N ASP A 1018 3.31 -62.79 0.64
CA ASP A 1018 4.17 -63.94 0.35
C ASP A 1018 4.41 -64.03 -1.17
N ARG A 1019 5.63 -63.68 -1.59
CA ARG A 1019 6.01 -63.57 -3.00
C ARG A 1019 5.99 -64.93 -3.72
N ASP A 1020 6.41 -65.99 -3.04
CA ASP A 1020 6.47 -67.33 -3.63
C ASP A 1020 5.07 -67.91 -3.76
N LYS A 1021 4.22 -67.71 -2.74
CA LYS A 1021 2.83 -68.14 -2.79
C LYS A 1021 2.05 -67.39 -3.87
N LEU A 1022 2.19 -66.07 -4.00
CA LEU A 1022 1.53 -65.29 -5.06
C LEU A 1022 1.90 -65.81 -6.46
N ARG A 1023 3.21 -66.02 -6.72
CA ARG A 1023 3.66 -66.56 -8.00
C ARG A 1023 3.16 -67.98 -8.26
N SER A 1024 3.09 -68.83 -7.23
CA SER A 1024 2.52 -70.18 -7.37
C SER A 1024 1.05 -70.18 -7.79
N GLN A 1025 0.32 -69.09 -7.50
CA GLN A 1025 -1.08 -68.88 -7.89
C GLN A 1025 -1.23 -68.12 -9.22
N GLY A 1026 -0.12 -67.83 -9.91
CA GLY A 1026 -0.13 -67.08 -11.18
C GLY A 1026 -0.44 -65.59 -11.04
N VAL A 1027 -0.29 -65.02 -9.84
CA VAL A 1027 -0.52 -63.59 -9.58
C VAL A 1027 0.81 -62.88 -9.36
N ASP A 1028 1.04 -61.81 -10.11
CA ASP A 1028 2.20 -60.95 -9.93
C ASP A 1028 1.99 -59.95 -8.78
N LEU A 1029 3.07 -59.60 -8.08
CA LEU A 1029 3.04 -58.65 -6.96
C LEU A 1029 2.47 -57.27 -7.38
N SER A 1030 2.79 -56.83 -8.59
CA SER A 1030 2.26 -55.58 -9.17
C SER A 1030 0.74 -55.62 -9.31
N GLN A 1031 0.20 -56.75 -9.77
CA GLN A 1031 -1.24 -56.95 -9.93
C GLN A 1031 -1.95 -56.96 -8.58
N ALA A 1032 -1.43 -57.72 -7.61
CA ALA A 1032 -1.97 -57.77 -6.25
C ALA A 1032 -1.96 -56.39 -5.57
N GLY A 1033 -0.88 -55.62 -5.74
CA GLY A 1033 -0.77 -54.25 -5.22
C GLY A 1033 -1.79 -53.30 -5.85
N LYS A 1034 -1.95 -53.32 -7.18
CA LYS A 1034 -2.93 -52.49 -7.91
C LYS A 1034 -4.38 -52.83 -7.56
N ASP A 1035 -4.70 -54.12 -7.43
CA ASP A 1035 -6.03 -54.56 -7.04
C ASP A 1035 -6.39 -54.09 -5.63
N LEU A 1036 -5.44 -54.23 -4.69
CA LEU A 1036 -5.63 -53.79 -3.31
C LEU A 1036 -5.72 -52.26 -3.21
N SER A 1037 -4.87 -51.52 -3.91
CA SER A 1037 -4.91 -50.04 -3.92
C SER A 1037 -6.19 -49.50 -4.55
N THR A 1038 -6.77 -50.21 -5.53
CA THR A 1038 -8.05 -49.84 -6.14
C THR A 1038 -9.24 -50.09 -5.22
N LEU A 1039 -9.18 -51.12 -4.37
CA LEU A 1039 -10.25 -51.43 -3.42
C LEU A 1039 -10.20 -50.56 -2.15
N LEU A 1040 -9.01 -50.33 -1.62
CA LEU A 1040 -8.81 -49.68 -0.32
C LEU A 1040 -8.40 -48.21 -0.44
N GLY A 1041 -7.73 -47.83 -1.52
CA GLY A 1041 -7.32 -46.45 -1.77
C GLY A 1041 -8.44 -45.65 -2.41
N GLY A 1042 -8.41 -44.32 -2.23
CA GLY A 1042 -9.31 -43.43 -2.97
C GLY A 1042 -9.16 -43.52 -4.50
N ASN A 1043 -7.99 -44.01 -4.96
CA ASN A 1043 -7.60 -44.36 -6.33
C ASN A 1043 -8.19 -43.46 -7.43
N TYR A 1044 -7.59 -42.28 -7.60
CA TYR A 1044 -7.93 -41.36 -8.68
C TYR A 1044 -7.63 -41.99 -10.05
N VAL A 1045 -8.57 -41.88 -11.00
CA VAL A 1045 -8.43 -42.43 -12.37
C VAL A 1045 -8.19 -41.32 -13.38
N ASN A 1046 -9.18 -40.45 -13.58
CA ASN A 1046 -9.14 -39.34 -14.54
C ASN A 1046 -10.22 -38.30 -14.21
N ARG A 1047 -10.22 -37.20 -14.94
CA ARG A 1047 -11.27 -36.16 -14.87
C ARG A 1047 -12.44 -36.52 -15.78
N PHE A 1048 -13.62 -36.05 -15.44
CA PHE A 1048 -14.81 -36.13 -16.27
C PHE A 1048 -15.41 -34.73 -16.39
N SER A 1049 -16.10 -34.45 -17.50
CA SER A 1049 -16.70 -33.12 -17.66
C SER A 1049 -18.15 -33.08 -17.20
N ILE A 1050 -18.49 -32.07 -16.40
CA ILE A 1050 -19.86 -31.75 -16.04
C ILE A 1050 -20.16 -30.31 -16.43
N GLN A 1051 -21.10 -30.13 -17.36
CA GLN A 1051 -21.47 -28.80 -17.91
C GLN A 1051 -20.28 -27.99 -18.49
N GLY A 1052 -19.23 -28.65 -18.97
CA GLY A 1052 -18.07 -28.00 -19.59
C GLY A 1052 -16.97 -27.58 -18.63
N GLN A 1053 -17.00 -28.06 -17.38
CA GLN A 1053 -15.90 -27.99 -16.42
C GLN A 1053 -15.23 -29.34 -16.25
#